data_AF-A0AAV9TJ67-F1
#
_entry.id   AF-A0AAV9TJ67-F1
#
_cell.length_a   1.000
_cell.length_b   1.000
_cell.length_c   1.000
_cell.angle_alpha   90.00
_cell.angle_beta   90.00
_cell.angle_gamma   90.00
#
_symmetry.space_group_name_H-M   'P 1'
#
loop_
_entity.id
_entity.type
_entity.pdbx_description
1 polymer ?
#
loop_
_entity_poly.entity_id
_entity_poly.type
_entity_poly.pdbx_seq_one_letter_code
_entity_poly.pdbx_strand_id
1 'polypeptide(L)'
;MTLWDCIVVGGGIAGSVVSSRLLEQDPTLKILLVEAGTNTHAVENIEWTDMNNAIGGEYDWGFSSVPQVHLNNREIVSPVGKGLGGGTIINGAAWVRGHKVDYDIWAERVNDTRWSYDGQLPYMKKTETLFDNSTNPLSHGHTGPVKIQSPGSTNRVFPLREPLLESWREIGIDALPQLDNNAGNNLGVADLQENRDKGKRQLSSLIYSLEGVTVLTDSLVAKVLVEKSPLGHLVSRGIQLDNGTKIFGHETILSAGAYRTPQILILSGIGPADTLTKFDIPVILDQPAVGQNFHDHVLIPTVWQLKNTSAGYTKESGNPVFSKLQYNLGAFIDFMTITSLPKEGLFDAIAEDEGSVPNAATHPLLKQDRAHSSHLLQYSGVSADGSAVLMISVVFINSARGSVTIRSAGINDAPLIDPNFLATSVDRYAARETIRRNIRLLTSSDTVLGREIVAGELAANPLTTESTDEEIDARVREMAGGCYHPAGTASMGTVVDTDLRVIGVSGLRIVDTSVFPVSISGNLQVAVNTRYVALKILVSEISDSTSELRILHHIAETASGTAPQHTIQLLDDFQLSGPNGTHKVLVFEPMGASVNSMVEQLPQFNPRKWGMKVRYPPHMARSILKQSLQALEFLHGVGVSHGDFQPGNLLFSVRIIESTPEEVLRQAEDVKAGSISPRVERLDGKQDRWAPRYLCVAQPLEEFTHYTQGFKIKLSDMGGAFFFTDPPTKPVTPVGLRTPEMILTKTVDRTLDIWSFGCLIFELITGQPLFCIPGSDFEDDEHLLSLTAVLGALPQNLFQHWKTASLYFTPDRELFNCQLGGPGEGEEPLMLEQTSMEELFDRADPDISEEEACAVKELIRRILRYNPAGRPSPAELLRDPWFSKIDVETGLLL
;
A
#
# COMPACT_ATOMS: atom_id res chain seq x y z
N MET A 1 0.05 21.77 -23.90
CA MET A 1 0.81 21.35 -22.70
C MET A 1 0.09 20.14 -22.15
N THR A 2 0.78 19.02 -21.98
CA THR A 2 0.24 17.86 -21.28
C THR A 2 0.25 18.18 -19.79
N LEU A 3 -0.91 18.12 -19.15
CA LEU A 3 -1.02 18.16 -17.69
C LEU A 3 -0.91 16.72 -17.18
N TRP A 4 0.01 16.48 -16.25
CA TRP A 4 0.25 15.16 -15.65
C TRP A 4 -0.61 14.97 -14.41
N ASP A 5 -1.02 13.74 -14.15
CA ASP A 5 -1.67 13.41 -12.88
C ASP A 5 -0.62 13.40 -11.77
N CYS A 6 0.51 12.72 -12.01
CA CYS A 6 1.64 12.65 -11.09
C CYS A 6 2.96 12.97 -11.78
N ILE A 7 3.79 13.81 -11.14
CA ILE A 7 5.19 14.02 -11.51
C ILE A 7 6.06 13.44 -10.39
N VAL A 8 6.81 12.39 -10.70
CA VAL A 8 7.77 11.73 -9.80
C VAL A 8 9.17 12.24 -10.09
N VAL A 9 9.85 12.77 -9.07
CA VAL A 9 11.19 13.38 -9.19
C VAL A 9 12.24 12.46 -8.58
N GLY A 10 13.04 11.82 -9.43
CA GLY A 10 14.06 10.83 -9.06
C GLY A 10 13.60 9.42 -9.37
N GLY A 11 14.25 8.78 -10.33
CA GLY A 11 14.04 7.41 -10.80
C GLY A 11 14.71 6.34 -9.96
N GLY A 12 14.97 6.60 -8.68
CA GLY A 12 15.56 5.64 -7.74
C GLY A 12 14.60 4.52 -7.34
N ILE A 13 14.91 3.87 -6.21
CA ILE A 13 14.09 2.77 -5.66
C ILE A 13 12.65 3.24 -5.46
N ALA A 14 12.45 4.26 -4.62
CA ALA A 14 11.12 4.74 -4.26
C ALA A 14 10.34 5.26 -5.47
N GLY A 15 10.99 6.05 -6.35
CA GLY A 15 10.35 6.57 -7.55
C GLY A 15 9.89 5.47 -8.50
N SER A 16 10.73 4.45 -8.72
CA SER A 16 10.37 3.30 -9.57
C SER A 16 9.18 2.54 -8.99
N VAL A 17 9.21 2.26 -7.67
CA VAL A 17 8.13 1.53 -6.98
C VAL A 17 6.82 2.31 -7.04
N VAL A 18 6.82 3.59 -6.67
CA VAL A 18 5.60 4.40 -6.61
C VAL A 18 5.00 4.56 -8.00
N SER A 19 5.80 4.87 -9.03
CA SER A 19 5.29 4.98 -10.40
C SER A 19 4.66 3.68 -10.89
N SER A 20 5.33 2.54 -10.68
CA SER A 20 4.83 1.23 -11.09
C SER A 20 3.56 0.85 -10.34
N ARG A 21 3.54 0.99 -9.01
CA ARG A 21 2.38 0.63 -8.17
C ARG A 21 1.17 1.54 -8.39
N LEU A 22 1.37 2.84 -8.63
CA LEU A 22 0.27 3.73 -8.98
C LEU A 22 -0.40 3.30 -10.29
N LEU A 23 0.39 2.96 -11.30
CA LEU A 23 -0.12 2.51 -12.59
C LEU A 23 -0.79 1.12 -12.50
N GLU A 24 -0.28 0.21 -11.67
CA GLU A 24 -0.95 -1.06 -11.37
C GLU A 24 -2.33 -0.86 -10.73
N GLN A 25 -2.49 0.18 -9.89
CA GLN A 25 -3.78 0.51 -9.27
C GLN A 25 -4.73 1.19 -10.26
N ASP A 26 -4.22 2.13 -11.06
CA ASP A 26 -4.99 2.85 -12.07
C ASP A 26 -4.18 3.04 -13.36
N PRO A 27 -4.39 2.17 -14.37
CA PRO A 27 -3.71 2.26 -15.66
C PRO A 27 -4.04 3.51 -16.49
N THR A 28 -5.01 4.32 -16.07
CA THR A 28 -5.40 5.55 -16.77
C THR A 28 -4.55 6.77 -16.39
N LEU A 29 -3.78 6.66 -15.30
CA LEU A 29 -2.94 7.74 -14.79
C LEU A 29 -1.84 8.15 -15.77
N LYS A 30 -1.71 9.45 -16.01
CA LYS A 30 -0.58 10.04 -16.74
C LYS A 30 0.53 10.37 -15.74
N ILE A 31 1.50 9.47 -15.67
CA ILE A 31 2.65 9.60 -14.77
C ILE A 31 3.88 10.01 -15.57
N LEU A 32 4.54 11.08 -15.13
CA LEU A 32 5.89 11.46 -15.59
C LEU A 32 6.90 11.17 -14.49
N LEU A 33 7.91 10.37 -14.78
CA LEU A 33 9.08 10.16 -13.92
C LEU A 33 10.28 10.90 -14.52
N VAL A 34 10.91 11.77 -13.73
CA VAL A 34 12.07 12.58 -14.14
C VAL A 34 13.31 12.14 -13.38
N GLU A 35 14.34 11.70 -14.09
CA GLU A 35 15.60 11.22 -13.53
C GLU A 35 16.78 12.05 -14.04
N ALA A 36 17.68 12.44 -13.14
CA ALA A 36 18.81 13.29 -13.47
C ALA A 36 19.94 12.55 -14.20
N GLY A 37 20.11 11.26 -13.94
CA GLY A 37 21.05 10.40 -14.67
C GLY A 37 20.44 9.73 -15.89
N THR A 38 21.27 8.93 -16.55
CA THR A 38 20.90 8.22 -17.78
C THR A 38 20.04 6.97 -17.49
N ASN A 39 19.47 6.38 -18.55
CA ASN A 39 18.87 5.06 -18.46
C ASN A 39 19.99 4.00 -18.37
N THR A 40 19.99 3.19 -17.31
CA THR A 40 21.02 2.18 -17.06
C THR A 40 20.57 0.75 -17.37
N HIS A 41 19.48 0.57 -18.12
CA HIS A 41 19.03 -0.75 -18.55
C HIS A 41 20.03 -1.38 -19.53
N ALA A 42 20.20 -2.71 -19.44
CA ALA A 42 21.09 -3.50 -20.30
C ALA A 42 22.58 -3.10 -20.27
N VAL A 43 23.03 -2.43 -19.20
CA VAL A 43 24.46 -2.18 -18.96
C VAL A 43 25.06 -3.38 -18.23
N GLU A 44 25.78 -4.24 -18.93
CA GLU A 44 26.35 -5.49 -18.38
C GLU A 44 27.22 -5.26 -17.13
N ASN A 45 28.02 -4.19 -17.16
CA ASN A 45 28.88 -3.75 -16.06
C ASN A 45 28.13 -3.16 -14.86
N ILE A 46 26.80 -3.14 -14.86
CA ILE A 46 25.97 -2.86 -13.68
C ILE A 46 25.36 -4.17 -13.20
N GLU A 47 24.79 -4.95 -14.12
CA GLU A 47 24.01 -6.17 -13.83
C GLU A 47 24.84 -7.34 -13.27
N TRP A 48 26.09 -7.48 -13.71
CA TRP A 48 26.99 -8.60 -13.34
C TRP A 48 28.14 -8.17 -12.42
N THR A 49 27.96 -7.08 -11.69
CA THR A 49 29.01 -6.48 -10.84
C THR A 49 29.30 -7.25 -9.56
N ASP A 50 30.60 -7.32 -9.25
CA ASP A 50 31.11 -7.49 -7.89
C ASP A 50 30.83 -6.21 -7.07
N MET A 51 30.77 -6.33 -5.75
CA MET A 51 30.46 -5.22 -4.84
C MET A 51 31.25 -3.95 -5.19
N ASN A 52 30.55 -2.83 -5.39
CA ASN A 52 31.09 -1.46 -5.52
C ASN A 52 31.76 -1.06 -6.85
N ASN A 53 31.69 -1.86 -7.92
CA ASN A 53 32.37 -1.57 -9.20
C ASN A 53 31.99 -0.23 -9.89
N ALA A 54 30.86 0.39 -9.53
CA ALA A 54 30.39 1.64 -10.14
C ALA A 54 30.61 2.89 -9.26
N ILE A 55 31.16 2.73 -8.04
CA ILE A 55 31.50 3.86 -7.16
C ILE A 55 32.62 4.69 -7.78
N GLY A 56 32.45 6.02 -7.78
CA GLY A 56 33.38 6.96 -8.41
C GLY A 56 33.35 6.97 -9.96
N GLY A 57 32.45 6.19 -10.58
CA GLY A 57 32.25 6.15 -12.02
C GLY A 57 31.19 7.15 -12.52
N GLU A 58 30.74 6.95 -13.77
CA GLU A 58 29.76 7.84 -14.42
C GLU A 58 28.35 7.79 -13.80
N TYR A 59 28.03 6.71 -13.09
CA TYR A 59 26.74 6.49 -12.43
C TYR A 59 26.75 6.89 -10.95
N ASP A 60 27.80 7.58 -10.50
CA ASP A 60 27.91 8.12 -9.15
C ASP A 60 27.79 9.65 -9.21
N TRP A 61 27.03 10.23 -8.28
CA TRP A 61 27.00 11.68 -8.08
C TRP A 61 28.36 12.26 -7.65
N GLY A 62 29.23 11.45 -7.03
CA GLY A 62 30.57 11.87 -6.61
C GLY A 62 30.55 12.90 -5.48
N PHE A 63 29.57 12.84 -4.59
CA PHE A 63 29.49 13.78 -3.47
C PHE A 63 30.56 13.52 -2.41
N SER A 64 30.85 14.54 -1.61
CA SER A 64 31.71 14.47 -0.44
C SER A 64 31.11 15.29 0.69
N SER A 65 31.34 14.85 1.92
CA SER A 65 30.95 15.61 3.11
C SER A 65 31.77 16.91 3.23
N VAL A 66 31.30 17.82 4.07
CA VAL A 66 32.17 18.86 4.64
C VAL A 66 33.26 18.22 5.51
N PRO A 67 34.37 18.92 5.83
CA PRO A 67 35.39 18.42 6.74
C PRO A 67 34.78 17.97 8.08
N GLN A 68 34.99 16.71 8.44
CA GLN A 68 34.39 16.10 9.62
C GLN A 68 35.29 16.31 10.85
N VAL A 69 34.89 17.21 11.75
CA VAL A 69 35.70 17.63 12.90
C VAL A 69 36.10 16.49 13.83
N HIS A 70 35.24 15.47 13.93
CA HIS A 70 35.47 14.28 14.77
C HIS A 70 36.22 13.16 14.04
N LEU A 71 36.53 13.32 12.74
CA LEU A 71 37.27 12.35 11.92
C LEU A 71 38.56 12.97 11.35
N ASN A 72 39.29 13.72 12.19
CA ASN A 72 40.53 14.42 11.81
C ASN A 72 40.37 15.40 10.64
N ASN A 73 39.21 16.06 10.52
CA ASN A 73 38.86 16.99 9.44
C ASN A 73 38.93 16.37 8.03
N ARG A 74 38.80 15.04 7.91
CA ARG A 74 38.68 14.37 6.61
C ARG A 74 37.36 14.75 5.94
N GLU A 75 37.40 14.91 4.63
CA GLU A 75 36.20 14.87 3.80
C GLU A 75 35.89 13.42 3.47
N ILE A 76 34.63 13.01 3.66
CA ILE A 76 34.19 11.63 3.49
C ILE A 76 33.42 11.52 2.19
N VAL A 77 33.90 10.67 1.28
CA VAL A 77 33.23 10.40 0.01
C VAL A 77 31.85 9.79 0.28
N SER A 78 30.83 10.30 -0.42
CA SER A 78 29.42 9.96 -0.22
C SER A 78 28.78 9.53 -1.55
N PRO A 79 29.15 8.35 -2.08
CA PRO A 79 28.66 7.84 -3.35
C PRO A 79 27.16 7.60 -3.33
N VAL A 80 26.46 8.02 -4.38
CA VAL A 80 25.03 7.81 -4.57
C VAL A 80 24.74 7.61 -6.04
N GLY A 81 23.87 6.65 -6.35
CA GLY A 81 23.52 6.32 -7.72
C GLY A 81 22.88 7.50 -8.47
N LYS A 82 23.40 7.78 -9.65
CA LYS A 82 22.92 8.77 -10.61
C LYS A 82 22.50 8.05 -11.89
N GLY A 83 21.21 7.80 -12.04
CA GLY A 83 20.66 7.01 -13.14
C GLY A 83 19.36 6.31 -12.75
N LEU A 84 18.65 5.82 -13.76
CA LEU A 84 17.37 5.11 -13.58
C LEU A 84 17.59 3.80 -12.81
N GLY A 85 17.10 3.73 -11.57
CA GLY A 85 17.41 2.68 -10.59
C GLY A 85 18.10 3.21 -9.33
N GLY A 86 18.67 4.41 -9.38
CA GLY A 86 19.32 5.11 -8.26
C GLY A 86 20.35 4.23 -7.56
N GLY A 87 20.26 4.13 -6.23
CA GLY A 87 21.20 3.33 -5.42
C GLY A 87 21.32 1.87 -5.83
N THR A 88 20.31 1.26 -6.47
CA THR A 88 20.39 -0.14 -6.92
C THR A 88 21.46 -0.38 -7.96
N ILE A 89 21.85 0.67 -8.70
CA ILE A 89 22.89 0.61 -9.75
C ILE A 89 24.27 0.37 -9.15
N ILE A 90 24.55 0.91 -7.96
CA ILE A 90 25.91 0.97 -7.41
C ILE A 90 26.09 0.22 -6.08
N ASN A 91 25.01 -0.12 -5.37
CA ASN A 91 25.11 -0.64 -4.00
C ASN A 91 25.66 -2.07 -3.90
N GLY A 92 25.85 -2.57 -2.67
CA GLY A 92 26.38 -3.91 -2.41
C GLY A 92 25.41 -5.08 -2.61
N ALA A 93 24.16 -4.84 -3.01
CA ALA A 93 23.09 -5.86 -3.16
C ALA A 93 22.70 -6.62 -1.87
N ALA A 94 23.15 -6.20 -0.69
CA ALA A 94 22.73 -6.77 0.58
C ALA A 94 21.23 -6.49 0.84
N TRP A 95 20.49 -7.52 1.25
CA TRP A 95 19.07 -7.46 1.57
C TRP A 95 18.82 -7.75 3.04
N VAL A 96 18.80 -6.70 3.86
CA VAL A 96 18.64 -6.82 5.31
C VAL A 96 17.61 -5.85 5.84
N ARG A 97 16.67 -6.35 6.63
CA ARG A 97 15.65 -5.59 7.34
C ARG A 97 16.19 -5.13 8.69
N GLY A 98 15.73 -3.96 9.13
CA GLY A 98 15.95 -3.50 10.49
C GLY A 98 15.37 -4.45 11.56
N HIS A 99 15.84 -4.31 12.78
CA HIS A 99 15.26 -5.00 13.93
C HIS A 99 13.84 -4.46 14.18
N LYS A 100 12.89 -5.29 14.65
CA LYS A 100 11.48 -4.86 14.84
C LYS A 100 11.35 -3.58 15.67
N VAL A 101 12.20 -3.47 16.68
CA VAL A 101 12.28 -2.33 17.59
C VAL A 101 12.48 -1.00 16.86
N ASP A 102 13.24 -0.98 15.76
CA ASP A 102 13.54 0.28 15.08
C ASP A 102 12.28 0.86 14.41
N TYR A 103 11.45 0.00 13.80
CA TYR A 103 10.15 0.39 13.25
C TYR A 103 9.14 0.70 14.36
N ASP A 104 9.15 -0.05 15.46
CA ASP A 104 8.28 0.24 16.61
C ASP A 104 8.60 1.64 17.20
N ILE A 105 9.88 2.06 17.16
CA ILE A 105 10.29 3.43 17.51
C ILE A 105 9.78 4.45 16.48
N TRP A 106 9.75 4.12 15.19
CA TRP A 106 9.11 5.00 14.20
C TRP A 106 7.65 5.22 14.56
N ALA A 107 6.88 4.15 14.78
CA ALA A 107 5.48 4.22 15.18
C ALA A 107 5.26 5.03 16.45
N GLU A 108 6.09 4.82 17.48
CA GLU A 108 6.05 5.59 18.73
C GLU A 108 6.30 7.08 18.46
N ARG A 109 7.29 7.40 17.61
CA ARG A 109 7.71 8.79 17.35
C ARG A 109 6.71 9.58 16.53
N VAL A 110 6.02 8.94 15.59
CA VAL A 110 5.01 9.61 14.75
C VAL A 110 3.58 9.31 15.18
N ASN A 111 3.42 8.56 16.28
CA ASN A 111 2.14 8.13 16.84
C ASN A 111 1.24 7.45 15.80
N ASP A 112 1.82 6.52 15.03
CA ASP A 112 1.11 5.81 13.97
C ASP A 112 1.64 4.37 13.84
N THR A 113 0.80 3.41 14.26
CA THR A 113 1.14 1.99 14.25
C THR A 113 1.33 1.41 12.85
N ARG A 114 0.91 2.10 11.77
CA ARG A 114 1.23 1.70 10.40
C ARG A 114 2.74 1.62 10.18
N TRP A 115 3.52 2.43 10.89
CA TRP A 115 4.98 2.49 10.80
C TRP A 115 5.72 1.50 11.74
N SER A 116 4.98 0.68 12.50
CA SER A 116 5.55 -0.38 13.35
C SER A 116 6.05 -1.55 12.52
N TYR A 117 6.84 -2.46 13.10
CA TYR A 117 7.32 -3.63 12.34
C TYR A 117 6.15 -4.44 11.77
N ASP A 118 5.12 -4.67 12.56
CA ASP A 118 3.94 -5.43 12.14
C ASP A 118 3.14 -4.70 11.06
N GLY A 119 3.08 -3.35 11.11
CA GLY A 119 2.47 -2.53 10.05
C GLY A 119 3.26 -2.54 8.74
N GLN A 120 4.57 -2.72 8.81
CA GLN A 120 5.47 -2.74 7.66
C GLN A 120 5.67 -4.13 7.05
N LEU A 121 5.54 -5.18 7.85
CA LEU A 121 5.78 -6.57 7.45
C LEU A 121 5.00 -7.01 6.19
N PRO A 122 3.70 -6.67 6.01
CA PRO A 122 2.98 -7.02 4.79
C PRO A 122 3.63 -6.43 3.52
N TYR A 123 4.19 -5.23 3.59
CA TYR A 123 4.85 -4.57 2.46
C TYR A 123 6.24 -5.12 2.21
N MET A 124 6.97 -5.47 3.27
CA MET A 124 8.23 -6.22 3.17
C MET A 124 8.01 -7.55 2.45
N LYS A 125 6.97 -8.30 2.84
CA LYS A 125 6.57 -9.57 2.19
C LYS A 125 6.09 -9.35 0.75
N LYS A 126 5.32 -8.31 0.48
CA LYS A 126 4.86 -7.99 -0.90
C LYS A 126 6.01 -7.61 -1.83
N THR A 127 7.13 -7.15 -1.29
CA THR A 127 8.30 -6.71 -2.07
C THR A 127 9.17 -7.88 -2.52
N GLU A 128 9.28 -8.93 -1.72
CA GLU A 128 10.27 -9.98 -1.94
C GLU A 128 9.69 -11.34 -2.36
N THR A 129 10.54 -12.13 -3.01
CA THR A 129 10.41 -13.58 -3.16
C THR A 129 11.66 -14.22 -2.56
N LEU A 130 11.53 -14.82 -1.38
CA LEU A 130 12.58 -15.62 -0.78
C LEU A 130 12.75 -16.93 -1.57
N PHE A 131 14.01 -17.36 -1.75
CA PHE A 131 14.36 -18.58 -2.49
C PHE A 131 13.78 -19.86 -1.89
N ASP A 132 13.47 -19.87 -0.59
CA ASP A 132 12.93 -21.02 0.14
C ASP A 132 11.64 -20.65 0.85
N ASN A 133 10.62 -21.50 0.70
CA ASN A 133 9.30 -21.33 1.32
C ASN A 133 9.23 -21.91 2.74
N SER A 134 10.27 -22.61 3.21
CA SER A 134 10.31 -23.21 4.55
C SER A 134 11.00 -22.32 5.59
N THR A 135 11.86 -21.41 5.15
CA THR A 135 12.56 -20.45 6.01
C THR A 135 11.62 -19.37 6.51
N ASN A 136 11.34 -19.40 7.81
CA ASN A 136 10.50 -18.42 8.54
C ASN A 136 9.26 -17.95 7.73
N PRO A 137 8.33 -18.85 7.34
CA PRO A 137 7.29 -18.59 6.33
C PRO A 137 6.28 -17.50 6.72
N LEU A 138 6.18 -17.18 8.02
CA LEU A 138 5.35 -16.08 8.49
C LEU A 138 5.97 -14.71 8.20
N SER A 139 7.30 -14.64 8.10
CA SER A 139 8.09 -13.41 7.97
C SER A 139 8.40 -13.04 6.52
N HIS A 140 8.32 -13.98 5.58
CA HIS A 140 8.82 -13.79 4.21
C HIS A 140 7.74 -13.74 3.13
N GLY A 141 8.07 -13.02 2.06
CA GLY A 141 7.33 -13.02 0.81
C GLY A 141 7.81 -14.10 -0.14
N HIS A 142 6.89 -14.64 -0.95
CA HIS A 142 7.19 -15.68 -1.95
C HIS A 142 6.65 -15.34 -3.34
N THR A 143 6.12 -14.14 -3.51
CA THR A 143 5.47 -13.68 -4.75
C THR A 143 5.87 -12.25 -5.13
N GLY A 144 6.63 -11.55 -4.28
CA GLY A 144 7.09 -10.20 -4.55
C GLY A 144 8.14 -10.15 -5.67
N PRO A 145 8.28 -9.02 -6.35
CA PRO A 145 9.07 -8.97 -7.59
C PRO A 145 10.59 -9.04 -7.34
N VAL A 146 11.08 -8.75 -6.13
CA VAL A 146 12.52 -8.80 -5.80
C VAL A 146 12.91 -10.19 -5.30
N LYS A 147 13.74 -10.91 -6.05
CA LYS A 147 14.21 -12.24 -5.63
C LYS A 147 15.39 -12.17 -4.68
N ILE A 148 15.35 -12.98 -3.63
CA ILE A 148 16.40 -13.03 -2.62
C ILE A 148 17.14 -14.35 -2.72
N GLN A 149 18.46 -14.31 -2.55
CA GLN A 149 19.32 -15.50 -2.48
C GLN A 149 20.36 -15.34 -1.36
N SER A 150 21.07 -16.40 -1.01
CA SER A 150 22.13 -16.40 0.00
C SER A 150 23.29 -17.33 -0.40
N PRO A 151 24.41 -17.35 0.34
CA PRO A 151 25.43 -18.38 0.19
C PRO A 151 24.88 -19.81 0.29
N GLY A 152 24.03 -20.08 1.29
CA GLY A 152 23.34 -21.36 1.44
C GLY A 152 22.47 -21.72 0.24
N SER A 153 21.64 -20.79 -0.26
CA SER A 153 20.74 -21.07 -1.39
C SER A 153 21.46 -21.31 -2.72
N THR A 154 22.67 -20.77 -2.85
CA THR A 154 23.50 -20.87 -4.06
C THR A 154 24.62 -21.91 -3.93
N ASN A 155 24.68 -22.66 -2.83
CA ASN A 155 25.74 -23.63 -2.52
C ASN A 155 27.16 -23.01 -2.56
N ARG A 156 27.29 -21.74 -2.16
CA ARG A 156 28.60 -21.11 -1.89
C ARG A 156 29.02 -21.47 -0.47
N VAL A 157 30.03 -22.33 -0.33
CA VAL A 157 30.57 -22.78 0.96
C VAL A 157 31.99 -22.27 1.11
N PHE A 158 32.14 -21.15 1.83
CA PHE A 158 33.41 -20.45 1.97
C PHE A 158 34.40 -21.23 2.85
N PRO A 159 35.72 -21.16 2.56
CA PRO A 159 36.73 -21.90 3.33
C PRO A 159 36.76 -21.62 4.83
N LEU A 160 36.35 -20.43 5.28
CA LEU A 160 36.31 -20.05 6.69
C LEU A 160 34.92 -20.17 7.33
N ARG A 161 33.93 -20.78 6.66
CA ARG A 161 32.56 -20.88 7.16
C ARG A 161 32.49 -21.46 8.58
N GLU A 162 33.00 -22.67 8.77
CA GLU A 162 32.98 -23.35 10.08
C GLU A 162 33.88 -22.67 11.12
N PRO A 163 35.16 -22.31 10.83
CA PRO A 163 35.98 -21.55 11.78
C PRO A 163 35.36 -20.22 12.23
N LEU A 164 34.67 -19.52 11.33
CA LEU A 164 34.03 -18.24 11.62
C LEU A 164 32.79 -18.44 12.51
N LEU A 165 31.93 -19.42 12.22
CA LEU A 165 30.80 -19.78 13.09
C LEU A 165 31.27 -20.18 14.49
N GLU A 166 32.29 -21.04 14.57
CA GLU A 166 32.84 -21.48 15.84
C GLU A 166 33.44 -20.32 16.64
N SER A 167 34.19 -19.43 15.98
CA SER A 167 34.80 -18.28 16.67
C SER A 167 33.77 -17.28 17.18
N TRP A 168 32.65 -17.09 16.47
CA TRP A 168 31.53 -16.30 16.96
C TRP A 168 30.89 -16.94 18.20
N ARG A 169 30.67 -18.26 18.17
CA ARG A 169 30.15 -19.03 19.30
C ARG A 169 31.05 -18.97 20.52
N GLU A 170 32.36 -19.10 20.34
CA GLU A 170 33.38 -19.02 21.41
C GLU A 170 33.35 -17.67 22.14
N ILE A 171 32.90 -16.59 21.49
CA ILE A 171 32.72 -15.27 22.11
C ILE A 171 31.25 -14.95 22.46
N GLY A 172 30.37 -15.94 22.41
CA GLY A 172 28.99 -15.85 22.88
C GLY A 172 27.98 -15.28 21.87
N ILE A 173 28.28 -15.34 20.57
CA ILE A 173 27.36 -14.92 19.50
C ILE A 173 26.92 -16.15 18.71
N ASP A 174 25.67 -16.56 18.91
CA ASP A 174 25.10 -17.74 18.25
C ASP A 174 24.58 -17.42 16.84
N ALA A 175 24.46 -18.47 16.03
CA ALA A 175 23.75 -18.43 14.76
C ALA A 175 22.25 -18.28 14.98
N LEU A 176 21.61 -17.45 14.14
CA LEU A 176 20.16 -17.28 14.12
C LEU A 176 19.47 -18.56 13.60
N PRO A 177 18.21 -18.83 14.02
CA PRO A 177 17.42 -19.90 13.45
C PRO A 177 17.38 -19.81 11.93
N GLN A 178 17.73 -20.90 11.25
CA GLN A 178 17.77 -20.99 9.78
C GLN A 178 18.73 -19.98 9.11
N LEU A 179 19.65 -19.39 9.89
CA LEU A 179 20.61 -18.36 9.42
C LEU A 179 19.92 -17.16 8.76
N ASP A 180 18.75 -16.77 9.28
CA ASP A 180 17.94 -15.68 8.74
C ASP A 180 17.87 -14.49 9.69
N ASN A 181 18.30 -13.32 9.21
CA ASN A 181 18.26 -12.03 9.92
C ASN A 181 17.08 -11.14 9.53
N ASN A 182 16.15 -11.62 8.71
CA ASN A 182 15.02 -10.85 8.19
C ASN A 182 13.67 -11.23 8.83
N ALA A 183 13.69 -12.03 9.90
CA ALA A 183 12.52 -12.47 10.68
C ALA A 183 12.22 -11.60 11.92
N GLY A 184 12.55 -10.30 11.89
CA GLY A 184 12.19 -9.31 12.92
C GLY A 184 13.13 -9.22 14.12
N ASN A 185 13.94 -10.26 14.36
CA ASN A 185 15.12 -10.21 15.21
C ASN A 185 16.36 -10.57 14.36
N ASN A 186 17.32 -9.67 14.30
CA ASN A 186 18.52 -9.82 13.51
C ASN A 186 19.79 -10.00 14.35
N LEU A 187 19.71 -10.14 15.69
CA LEU A 187 20.87 -10.31 16.56
C LEU A 187 21.44 -11.73 16.50
N GLY A 188 22.62 -11.90 15.90
CA GLY A 188 23.32 -13.17 15.77
C GLY A 188 24.01 -13.31 14.41
N VAL A 189 24.47 -14.53 14.09
CA VAL A 189 25.08 -14.87 12.79
C VAL A 189 23.99 -15.34 11.82
N ALA A 190 23.91 -14.73 10.64
CA ALA A 190 23.02 -15.13 9.55
C ALA A 190 23.78 -15.17 8.22
N ASP A 191 23.27 -15.97 7.28
CA ASP A 191 23.74 -15.94 5.89
C ASP A 191 23.55 -14.53 5.33
N LEU A 192 24.52 -14.05 4.53
CA LEU A 192 24.32 -12.80 3.80
C LEU A 192 23.19 -12.98 2.78
N GLN A 193 22.05 -12.34 3.01
CA GLN A 193 20.98 -12.27 2.02
C GLN A 193 21.26 -11.19 0.99
N GLU A 194 21.03 -11.51 -0.28
CA GLU A 194 21.34 -10.66 -1.42
C GLU A 194 20.12 -10.55 -2.36
N ASN A 195 19.83 -9.35 -2.84
CA ASN A 195 18.77 -9.10 -3.82
C ASN A 195 19.24 -9.41 -5.26
N ARG A 196 19.67 -10.66 -5.49
CA ARG A 196 20.13 -11.14 -6.81
C ARG A 196 19.21 -12.26 -7.32
N ASP A 197 19.07 -12.35 -8.65
CA ASP A 197 18.42 -13.48 -9.32
C ASP A 197 19.46 -14.21 -10.16
N LYS A 198 19.87 -15.42 -9.72
CA LYS A 198 20.91 -16.22 -10.38
C LYS A 198 22.19 -15.41 -10.61
N GLY A 199 22.60 -14.65 -9.60
CA GLY A 199 23.77 -13.78 -9.65
C GLY A 199 23.56 -12.40 -10.25
N LYS A 200 22.52 -12.21 -11.03
CA LYS A 200 22.21 -10.92 -11.65
C LYS A 200 21.67 -9.95 -10.61
N ARG A 201 22.25 -8.76 -10.52
CA ARG A 201 21.74 -7.64 -9.72
C ARG A 201 20.36 -7.23 -10.19
N GLN A 202 19.50 -6.88 -9.24
CA GLN A 202 18.13 -6.46 -9.50
C GLN A 202 17.96 -4.94 -9.36
N LEU A 203 17.93 -4.25 -10.49
CA LEU A 203 17.66 -2.81 -10.58
C LEU A 203 16.18 -2.53 -10.31
N SER A 204 15.86 -1.54 -9.47
CA SER A 204 14.47 -1.25 -9.10
C SER A 204 13.60 -0.92 -10.31
N SER A 205 14.13 -0.17 -11.27
CA SER A 205 13.43 0.23 -12.49
C SER A 205 13.22 -0.90 -13.51
N LEU A 206 13.88 -2.05 -13.33
CA LEU A 206 13.66 -3.26 -14.14
C LEU A 206 12.67 -4.19 -13.47
N ILE A 207 12.74 -4.30 -12.14
CA ILE A 207 11.89 -5.19 -11.35
C ILE A 207 10.48 -4.59 -11.16
N TYR A 208 10.40 -3.28 -11.03
CA TYR A 208 9.14 -2.54 -11.06
C TYR A 208 8.99 -1.94 -12.45
N SER A 209 8.14 -2.57 -13.27
CA SER A 209 7.94 -2.14 -14.66
C SER A 209 7.46 -0.69 -14.71
N LEU A 210 8.13 0.09 -15.56
CA LEU A 210 7.76 1.47 -15.90
C LEU A 210 7.06 1.54 -17.26
N GLU A 211 6.62 0.40 -17.80
CA GLU A 211 5.77 0.38 -18.99
C GLU A 211 4.47 1.15 -18.72
N GLY A 212 4.13 2.10 -19.59
CA GLY A 212 3.01 3.03 -19.40
C GLY A 212 3.34 4.29 -18.58
N VAL A 213 4.51 4.37 -17.95
CA VAL A 213 5.04 5.60 -17.34
C VAL A 213 5.86 6.36 -18.38
N THR A 214 5.67 7.68 -18.49
CA THR A 214 6.57 8.51 -19.29
C THR A 214 7.84 8.77 -18.49
N VAL A 215 8.99 8.31 -18.99
CA VAL A 215 10.28 8.47 -18.31
C VAL A 215 11.14 9.50 -19.04
N LEU A 216 11.61 10.51 -18.31
CA LEU A 216 12.50 11.55 -18.79
C LEU A 216 13.82 11.44 -18.03
N THR A 217 14.85 10.87 -18.67
CA THR A 217 16.22 10.78 -18.11
C THR A 217 17.04 12.02 -18.45
N ASP A 218 18.26 12.07 -17.92
CA ASP A 218 19.25 13.12 -18.19
C ASP A 218 18.69 14.53 -17.91
N SER A 219 17.79 14.62 -16.94
CA SER A 219 16.98 15.81 -16.65
C SER A 219 16.99 16.12 -15.17
N LEU A 220 17.73 17.17 -14.79
CA LEU A 220 17.86 17.59 -13.40
C LEU A 220 16.71 18.51 -13.02
N VAL A 221 15.95 18.14 -11.99
CA VAL A 221 14.89 18.98 -11.42
C VAL A 221 15.51 20.04 -10.51
N ALA A 222 15.29 21.31 -10.83
CA ALA A 222 15.81 22.44 -10.07
C ALA A 222 14.96 22.77 -8.84
N LYS A 223 13.63 22.78 -8.99
CA LYS A 223 12.69 23.11 -7.92
C LYS A 223 11.28 22.66 -8.22
N VAL A 224 10.46 22.57 -7.18
CA VAL A 224 9.01 22.47 -7.23
C VAL A 224 8.41 23.86 -7.47
N LEU A 225 7.36 23.92 -8.28
CA LEU A 225 6.57 25.12 -8.51
C LEU A 225 5.44 25.17 -7.49
N VAL A 226 5.50 26.13 -6.56
CA VAL A 226 4.51 26.28 -5.48
C VAL A 226 3.78 27.61 -5.61
N GLU A 227 2.46 27.57 -5.51
CA GLU A 227 1.59 28.73 -5.62
C GLU A 227 0.58 28.77 -4.47
N LYS A 228 0.08 29.96 -4.14
CA LYS A 228 -1.07 30.10 -3.23
C LYS A 228 -2.36 29.82 -4.00
N SER A 229 -3.20 28.94 -3.47
CA SER A 229 -4.56 28.73 -3.96
C SER A 229 -5.43 29.97 -3.70
N PRO A 230 -6.61 30.06 -4.33
CA PRO A 230 -7.58 31.13 -4.04
C PRO A 230 -7.99 31.21 -2.56
N LEU A 231 -7.85 30.10 -1.82
CA LEU A 231 -8.15 29.99 -0.39
C LEU A 231 -6.93 30.30 0.50
N GLY A 232 -5.78 30.63 -0.09
CA GLY A 232 -4.57 31.03 0.62
C GLY A 232 -3.60 29.88 0.99
N HIS A 233 -3.98 28.63 0.78
CA HIS A 233 -3.11 27.46 1.03
C HIS A 233 -2.06 27.28 -0.07
N LEU A 234 -0.86 26.81 0.29
CA LEU A 234 0.20 26.51 -0.68
C LEU A 234 -0.09 25.19 -1.40
N VAL A 235 0.11 25.16 -2.72
CA VAL A 235 -0.14 23.99 -3.56
C VAL A 235 0.98 23.82 -4.57
N SER A 236 1.47 22.59 -4.73
CA SER A 236 2.35 22.25 -5.85
C SER A 236 1.60 22.34 -7.18
N ARG A 237 2.28 22.84 -8.21
CA ARG A 237 1.80 22.90 -9.59
C ARG A 237 2.67 22.12 -10.55
N GLY A 238 3.68 21.42 -10.04
CA GLY A 238 4.65 20.66 -10.82
C GLY A 238 6.07 21.12 -10.53
N ILE A 239 6.93 21.09 -11.55
CA ILE A 239 8.38 21.24 -11.38
C ILE A 239 8.99 22.18 -12.43
N GLN A 240 10.19 22.65 -12.13
CA GLN A 240 11.07 23.32 -13.08
C GLN A 240 12.38 22.54 -13.19
N LEU A 241 12.81 22.27 -14.42
CA LEU A 241 14.12 21.68 -14.72
C LEU A 241 15.25 22.73 -14.61
N ASP A 242 16.49 22.28 -14.53
CA ASP A 242 17.69 23.13 -14.50
C ASP A 242 17.81 24.06 -15.72
N ASN A 243 17.35 23.62 -16.89
CA ASN A 243 17.28 24.39 -18.12
C ASN A 243 16.12 25.42 -18.16
N GLY A 244 15.32 25.52 -17.09
CA GLY A 244 14.21 26.45 -16.97
C GLY A 244 12.86 25.93 -17.50
N THR A 245 12.81 24.73 -18.09
CA THR A 245 11.57 24.12 -18.56
C THR A 245 10.63 23.86 -17.39
N LYS A 246 9.38 24.32 -17.51
CA LYS A 246 8.32 24.08 -16.52
C LYS A 246 7.42 22.94 -16.98
N ILE A 247 7.15 22.01 -16.08
CA ILE A 247 6.27 20.86 -16.31
C ILE A 247 5.20 20.88 -15.22
N PHE A 248 3.93 20.81 -15.63
CA PHE A 248 2.80 20.97 -14.73
C PHE A 248 2.10 19.63 -14.44
N GLY A 249 1.68 19.44 -13.19
CA GLY A 249 0.94 18.25 -12.77
C GLY A 249 0.08 18.50 -11.53
N HIS A 250 -0.84 17.58 -11.25
CA HIS A 250 -1.74 17.65 -10.10
C HIS A 250 -1.01 17.33 -8.79
N GLU A 251 -0.17 16.28 -8.80
CA GLU A 251 0.63 15.87 -7.65
C GLU A 251 2.12 15.78 -8.03
N THR A 252 2.98 16.26 -7.14
CA THR A 252 4.44 16.14 -7.25
C THR A 252 4.96 15.25 -6.14
N ILE A 253 5.73 14.24 -6.50
CA ILE A 253 6.26 13.23 -5.58
C ILE A 253 7.78 13.29 -5.66
N LEU A 254 8.43 13.73 -4.58
CA LEU A 254 9.88 13.77 -4.49
C LEU A 254 10.43 12.41 -4.04
N SER A 255 11.36 11.87 -4.82
CA SER A 255 12.11 10.64 -4.58
C SER A 255 13.57 10.80 -5.02
N ALA A 256 14.15 11.99 -4.81
CA ALA A 256 15.50 12.36 -5.22
C ALA A 256 16.58 11.89 -4.24
N GLY A 257 16.19 11.26 -3.13
CA GLY A 257 17.07 10.75 -2.09
C GLY A 257 17.44 11.80 -1.06
N ALA A 258 17.97 11.35 0.08
CA ALA A 258 18.20 12.17 1.26
C ALA A 258 19.19 13.33 1.08
N TYR A 259 19.99 13.37 0.02
CA TYR A 259 20.82 14.54 -0.29
C TYR A 259 20.13 15.59 -1.15
N ARG A 260 19.43 15.16 -2.21
CA ARG A 260 18.86 16.07 -3.22
C ARG A 260 17.45 16.53 -2.89
N THR A 261 16.65 15.71 -2.22
CA THR A 261 15.30 16.08 -1.76
C THR A 261 15.29 17.36 -0.91
N PRO A 262 16.08 17.50 0.17
CA PRO A 262 16.12 18.75 0.93
C PRO A 262 16.68 19.92 0.09
N GLN A 263 17.65 19.69 -0.79
CA GLN A 263 18.16 20.73 -1.68
C GLN A 263 17.06 21.28 -2.60
N ILE A 264 16.27 20.40 -3.22
CA ILE A 264 15.14 20.77 -4.08
C ILE A 264 14.11 21.57 -3.29
N LEU A 265 13.74 21.15 -2.07
CA LEU A 265 12.80 21.88 -1.22
C LEU A 265 13.31 23.29 -0.90
N ILE A 266 14.56 23.43 -0.47
CA ILE A 266 15.15 24.73 -0.14
C ILE A 266 15.17 25.64 -1.38
N LEU A 267 15.57 25.12 -2.55
CA LEU A 267 15.54 25.87 -3.82
C LEU A 267 14.11 26.20 -4.30
N SER A 268 13.11 25.49 -3.78
CA SER A 268 11.69 25.78 -4.00
C SER A 268 11.13 26.84 -3.05
N GLY A 269 11.93 27.36 -2.12
CA GLY A 269 11.47 28.31 -1.10
C GLY A 269 10.82 27.63 0.12
N ILE A 270 11.01 26.32 0.30
CA ILE A 270 10.53 25.53 1.44
C ILE A 270 11.75 25.07 2.25
N GLY A 271 12.01 25.72 3.38
CA GLY A 271 13.18 25.41 4.21
C GLY A 271 13.45 26.46 5.27
N PRO A 272 14.61 26.43 5.95
CA PRO A 272 14.93 27.39 7.00
C PRO A 272 14.98 28.83 6.44
N ALA A 273 14.17 29.74 7.00
CA ALA A 273 14.07 31.11 6.52
C ALA A 273 15.41 31.86 6.44
N ASP A 274 16.32 31.64 7.41
CA ASP A 274 17.65 32.24 7.41
C ASP A 274 18.50 31.78 6.23
N THR A 275 18.43 30.48 5.88
CA THR A 275 19.12 29.91 4.72
C THR A 275 18.55 30.48 3.43
N LEU A 276 17.23 30.53 3.30
CA LEU A 276 16.55 31.07 2.13
C LEU A 276 16.92 32.54 1.89
N THR A 277 16.87 33.35 2.96
CA THR A 277 17.25 34.77 2.93
C THR A 277 18.72 34.95 2.57
N LYS A 278 19.62 34.13 3.13
CA LYS A 278 21.07 34.18 2.85
C LYS A 278 21.39 33.99 1.36
N PHE A 279 20.60 33.21 0.64
CA PHE A 279 20.82 32.90 -0.78
C PHE A 279 19.82 33.63 -1.71
N ASP A 280 19.14 34.67 -1.21
CA ASP A 280 18.15 35.45 -1.98
C ASP A 280 17.02 34.61 -2.58
N ILE A 281 16.63 33.53 -1.91
CA ILE A 281 15.50 32.66 -2.30
C ILE A 281 14.24 33.16 -1.57
N PRO A 282 13.13 33.40 -2.28
CA PRO A 282 11.87 33.78 -1.62
C PRO A 282 11.41 32.74 -0.60
N VAL A 283 11.12 33.18 0.62
CA VAL A 283 10.54 32.33 1.66
C VAL A 283 9.07 32.08 1.33
N ILE A 284 8.77 30.89 0.79
CA ILE A 284 7.39 30.44 0.55
C ILE A 284 6.82 29.79 1.81
N LEU A 285 7.61 28.91 2.44
CA LEU A 285 7.30 28.25 3.69
C LEU A 285 8.58 28.15 4.54
N ASP A 286 8.58 28.77 5.71
CA ASP A 286 9.62 28.56 6.71
C ASP A 286 9.44 27.18 7.34
N GLN A 287 10.36 26.27 7.00
CA GLN A 287 10.38 24.90 7.49
C GLN A 287 11.80 24.58 7.96
N PRO A 288 12.16 24.93 9.21
CA PRO A 288 13.52 24.79 9.72
C PRO A 288 14.00 23.33 9.82
N ALA A 289 13.08 22.36 9.82
CA ALA A 289 13.43 20.94 9.87
C ALA A 289 13.94 20.37 8.53
N VAL A 290 13.70 21.06 7.39
CA VAL A 290 14.22 20.61 6.09
C VAL A 290 15.75 20.63 6.10
N GLY A 291 16.34 19.50 5.72
CA GLY A 291 17.78 19.29 5.71
C GLY A 291 18.36 18.94 7.08
N GLN A 292 17.57 18.92 8.16
CA GLN A 292 18.04 18.54 9.50
C GLN A 292 17.85 17.05 9.75
N ASN A 293 18.23 16.56 10.94
CA ASN A 293 18.12 15.15 11.33
C ASN A 293 18.82 14.17 10.37
N PHE A 294 19.80 14.66 9.60
CA PHE A 294 20.54 13.80 8.68
C PHE A 294 21.31 12.75 9.47
N HIS A 295 21.23 11.50 9.01
CA HIS A 295 21.99 10.40 9.55
C HIS A 295 22.38 9.43 8.42
N ASP A 296 23.51 8.78 8.62
CA ASP A 296 24.04 7.67 7.83
C ASP A 296 24.68 6.68 8.82
N HIS A 297 24.84 5.43 8.42
CA HIS A 297 25.59 4.45 9.20
C HIS A 297 27.10 4.69 9.05
N VAL A 298 27.85 4.35 10.10
CA VAL A 298 29.30 4.51 10.11
C VAL A 298 29.94 3.19 9.70
N LEU A 299 30.67 3.19 8.59
CA LEU A 299 31.45 2.04 8.13
C LEU A 299 32.90 2.16 8.63
N ILE A 300 33.44 1.09 9.20
CA ILE A 300 34.81 1.01 9.74
C ILE A 300 35.46 -0.28 9.20
N PRO A 301 36.30 -0.19 8.15
CA PRO A 301 36.99 -1.33 7.57
C PRO A 301 38.29 -1.62 8.33
N THR A 302 38.60 -2.89 8.60
CA THR A 302 39.91 -3.31 9.15
C THR A 302 40.47 -4.50 8.37
N VAL A 303 41.77 -4.49 8.09
CA VAL A 303 42.43 -5.52 7.27
C VAL A 303 43.24 -6.45 8.16
N TRP A 304 43.13 -7.75 7.93
CA TRP A 304 43.69 -8.78 8.81
C TRP A 304 44.57 -9.76 8.03
N GLN A 305 45.80 -9.91 8.49
CA GLN A 305 46.81 -10.80 7.91
C GLN A 305 46.51 -12.25 8.29
N LEU A 306 46.54 -13.16 7.31
CA LEU A 306 46.42 -14.60 7.53
C LEU A 306 47.79 -15.22 7.85
N LYS A 307 47.82 -16.24 8.72
CA LYS A 307 49.04 -16.97 9.08
C LYS A 307 49.60 -17.82 7.93
N ASN A 308 48.72 -18.37 7.09
CA ASN A 308 49.09 -19.28 6.01
C ASN A 308 48.29 -19.00 4.73
N THR A 309 48.87 -18.21 3.83
CA THR A 309 48.28 -17.91 2.51
C THR A 309 48.02 -19.19 1.69
N SER A 310 48.88 -20.20 1.82
CA SER A 310 48.76 -21.47 1.09
C SER A 310 47.57 -22.34 1.54
N ALA A 311 46.94 -22.01 2.68
CA ALA A 311 45.70 -22.67 3.12
C ALA A 311 44.49 -22.32 2.24
N GLY A 312 44.62 -21.28 1.41
CA GLY A 312 43.68 -21.03 0.33
C GLY A 312 42.38 -20.35 0.76
N TYR A 313 42.41 -19.51 1.79
CA TYR A 313 41.17 -18.96 2.37
C TYR A 313 40.52 -17.86 1.54
N THR A 314 41.22 -17.22 0.61
CA THR A 314 40.77 -16.04 -0.15
C THR A 314 40.70 -16.32 -1.64
N LYS A 315 39.98 -15.48 -2.41
CA LYS A 315 39.86 -15.63 -3.87
C LYS A 315 41.21 -15.55 -4.57
N GLU A 316 42.06 -14.63 -4.14
CA GLU A 316 43.37 -14.34 -4.74
C GLU A 316 44.45 -15.38 -4.39
N SER A 317 44.19 -16.28 -3.43
CA SER A 317 45.14 -17.33 -3.04
C SER A 317 45.31 -18.44 -4.10
N GLY A 318 44.54 -18.41 -5.18
CA GLY A 318 44.51 -19.45 -6.21
C GLY A 318 43.73 -20.72 -5.81
N ASN A 319 42.93 -20.70 -4.75
CA ASN A 319 42.11 -21.84 -4.36
C ASN A 319 41.04 -22.14 -5.43
N PRO A 320 41.02 -23.34 -6.05
CA PRO A 320 40.10 -23.67 -7.13
C PRO A 320 38.62 -23.64 -6.73
N VAL A 321 38.29 -23.62 -5.42
CA VAL A 321 36.91 -23.47 -4.95
C VAL A 321 36.26 -22.20 -5.48
N PHE A 322 36.99 -21.08 -5.51
CA PHE A 322 36.50 -19.78 -5.94
C PHE A 322 36.32 -19.67 -7.47
N SER A 323 36.89 -20.60 -8.24
CA SER A 323 36.69 -20.68 -9.69
C SER A 323 35.41 -21.42 -10.09
N LYS A 324 34.67 -22.00 -9.13
CA LYS A 324 33.39 -22.66 -9.41
C LYS A 324 32.32 -21.63 -9.75
N LEU A 325 31.43 -21.96 -10.69
CA LEU A 325 30.40 -21.06 -11.21
C LEU A 325 29.53 -20.42 -10.10
N GLN A 326 29.23 -21.16 -9.03
CA GLN A 326 28.41 -20.64 -7.93
C GLN A 326 28.99 -19.40 -7.25
N TYR A 327 30.31 -19.18 -7.27
CA TYR A 327 30.95 -18.00 -6.68
C TYR A 327 30.76 -16.73 -7.52
N ASN A 328 30.32 -16.86 -8.77
CA ASN A 328 29.90 -15.72 -9.59
C ASN A 328 28.44 -15.31 -9.31
N LEU A 329 27.75 -16.05 -8.43
CA LEU A 329 26.35 -15.76 -8.11
C LEU A 329 26.19 -14.69 -7.02
N GLY A 330 27.23 -14.20 -6.35
CA GLY A 330 27.05 -13.16 -5.34
C GLY A 330 28.36 -12.69 -4.73
N ALA A 331 28.26 -11.91 -3.66
CA ALA A 331 29.42 -11.39 -2.95
C ALA A 331 30.32 -12.51 -2.41
N PHE A 332 31.63 -12.22 -2.33
CA PHE A 332 32.60 -13.07 -1.63
C PHE A 332 32.55 -12.79 -0.12
N ILE A 333 31.36 -12.97 0.46
CA ILE A 333 31.03 -12.80 1.88
C ILE A 333 30.05 -13.91 2.24
N ASP A 334 30.25 -14.53 3.40
CA ASP A 334 29.46 -15.67 3.85
C ASP A 334 28.32 -15.24 4.78
N PHE A 335 28.68 -14.58 5.88
CA PHE A 335 27.74 -14.19 6.92
C PHE A 335 27.66 -12.67 7.06
N MET A 336 26.49 -12.22 7.51
CA MET A 336 26.36 -10.96 8.22
C MET A 336 26.06 -11.26 9.69
N THR A 337 26.99 -10.90 10.57
CA THR A 337 26.80 -11.03 12.00
C THR A 337 26.40 -9.69 12.59
N ILE A 338 25.24 -9.63 13.24
CA ILE A 338 24.74 -8.39 13.87
C ILE A 338 24.71 -8.57 15.39
N THR A 339 25.14 -7.53 16.10
CA THR A 339 25.41 -7.60 17.53
C THR A 339 24.91 -6.35 18.27
N SER A 340 24.63 -6.51 19.56
CA SER A 340 24.30 -5.41 20.47
C SER A 340 25.55 -4.84 21.14
N LEU A 341 25.37 -3.80 21.96
CA LEU A 341 26.44 -3.22 22.79
C LEU A 341 26.29 -3.64 24.26
N PRO A 342 27.40 -3.73 25.02
CA PRO A 342 27.33 -3.88 26.46
C PRO A 342 26.57 -2.71 27.11
N LYS A 343 25.59 -3.03 27.98
CA LYS A 343 24.70 -2.01 28.56
C LYS A 343 25.38 -1.07 29.56
N GLU A 344 26.39 -1.55 30.28
CA GLU A 344 27.10 -0.75 31.30
C GLU A 344 27.83 0.45 30.66
N GLY A 345 28.69 0.21 29.67
CA GLY A 345 29.36 1.31 28.97
C GLY A 345 28.41 2.18 28.13
N LEU A 346 27.33 1.59 27.59
CA LEU A 346 26.30 2.36 26.89
C LEU A 346 25.56 3.32 27.85
N PHE A 347 25.30 2.87 29.09
CA PHE A 347 24.69 3.70 30.13
C PHE A 347 25.55 4.92 30.46
N ASP A 348 26.86 4.72 30.64
CA ASP A 348 27.80 5.81 30.93
C ASP A 348 27.91 6.79 29.76
N ALA A 349 27.97 6.28 28.52
CA ALA A 349 28.02 7.12 27.33
C ALA A 349 26.75 7.97 27.16
N ILE A 350 25.56 7.41 27.42
CA ILE A 350 24.30 8.16 27.42
C ILE A 350 24.33 9.21 28.53
N ALA A 351 24.79 8.86 29.73
CA ALA A 351 24.84 9.79 30.86
C ALA A 351 25.75 10.99 30.58
N GLU A 352 26.86 10.77 29.86
CA GLU A 352 27.74 11.84 29.39
C GLU A 352 27.05 12.75 28.37
N ASP A 353 26.41 12.19 27.35
CA ASP A 353 25.74 12.95 26.29
C ASP A 353 24.52 13.74 26.81
N GLU A 354 23.73 13.14 27.70
CA GLU A 354 22.52 13.77 28.27
C GLU A 354 22.82 14.66 29.49
N GLY A 355 24.03 14.57 30.05
CA GLY A 355 24.41 15.27 31.28
C GLY A 355 23.63 14.84 32.53
N SER A 356 22.96 13.70 32.48
CA SER A 356 22.14 13.17 33.57
C SER A 356 22.07 11.64 33.53
N VAL A 357 21.78 11.01 34.68
CA VAL A 357 21.69 9.55 34.77
C VAL A 357 20.46 9.05 34.00
N PRO A 358 20.62 8.22 32.95
CA PRO A 358 19.49 7.79 32.14
C PRO A 358 18.62 6.79 32.89
N ASN A 359 17.31 6.84 32.63
CA ASN A 359 16.38 5.82 33.13
C ASN A 359 16.38 4.61 32.21
N ALA A 360 17.04 3.53 32.63
CA ALA A 360 17.15 2.30 31.85
C ALA A 360 15.79 1.66 31.48
N ALA A 361 14.73 1.90 32.26
CA ALA A 361 13.40 1.35 31.98
C ALA A 361 12.66 2.07 30.83
N THR A 362 13.06 3.31 30.51
CA THR A 362 12.36 4.14 29.52
C THR A 362 13.26 4.59 28.37
N HIS A 363 14.58 4.62 28.56
CA HIS A 363 15.50 5.15 27.56
C HIS A 363 15.53 4.24 26.30
N PRO A 364 15.34 4.78 25.07
CA PRO A 364 15.19 3.98 23.85
C PRO A 364 16.37 3.06 23.49
N LEU A 365 17.57 3.37 23.97
CA LEU A 365 18.78 2.55 23.77
C LEU A 365 19.02 1.51 24.89
N LEU A 366 18.32 1.62 26.03
CA LEU A 366 18.54 0.75 27.20
C LEU A 366 17.35 -0.15 27.52
N LYS A 367 16.12 0.31 27.25
CA LYS A 367 14.85 -0.36 27.60
C LYS A 367 14.74 -1.77 27.02
N GLN A 368 15.39 -1.99 25.88
CA GLN A 368 15.41 -3.26 25.17
C GLN A 368 16.70 -3.39 24.37
N ASP A 369 17.04 -4.61 23.98
CA ASP A 369 18.22 -4.86 23.16
C ASP A 369 18.01 -4.31 21.75
N ARG A 370 19.10 -3.79 21.17
CA ARG A 370 19.14 -3.17 19.84
C ARG A 370 20.29 -3.77 19.05
N ALA A 371 20.07 -3.96 17.76
CA ALA A 371 21.11 -4.24 16.79
C ALA A 371 21.90 -2.96 16.52
N HIS A 372 23.13 -2.90 17.03
CA HIS A 372 23.97 -1.72 16.92
C HIS A 372 25.01 -1.83 15.82
N SER A 373 25.58 -3.02 15.61
CA SER A 373 26.72 -3.18 14.71
C SER A 373 26.65 -4.47 13.91
N SER A 374 26.92 -4.39 12.60
CA SER A 374 27.15 -5.56 11.75
C SER A 374 28.62 -5.79 11.45
N HIS A 375 29.00 -7.05 11.23
CA HIS A 375 30.35 -7.49 10.92
C HIS A 375 30.32 -8.46 9.74
N LEU A 376 31.06 -8.16 8.68
CA LEU A 376 31.14 -8.97 7.47
C LEU A 376 32.61 -9.24 7.13
N LEU A 377 32.97 -10.52 6.99
CA LEU A 377 34.28 -10.93 6.54
C LEU A 377 34.28 -11.12 5.02
N GLN A 378 35.07 -10.29 4.32
CA GLN A 378 35.22 -10.35 2.87
C GLN A 378 36.47 -11.13 2.47
N TYR A 379 36.29 -12.03 1.52
CA TYR A 379 37.27 -13.03 1.07
C TYR A 379 38.01 -12.64 -0.23
N SER A 380 37.76 -11.47 -0.80
CA SER A 380 38.33 -11.04 -2.08
C SER A 380 38.70 -9.55 -2.12
N GLY A 381 39.58 -9.18 -3.05
CA GLY A 381 39.90 -7.78 -3.36
C GLY A 381 40.69 -7.03 -2.30
N VAL A 382 41.33 -7.75 -1.36
CA VAL A 382 42.03 -7.16 -0.20
C VAL A 382 43.55 -7.10 -0.43
N SER A 383 44.14 -8.21 -0.86
CA SER A 383 45.58 -8.35 -1.09
C SER A 383 45.81 -9.14 -2.38
N ALA A 384 46.76 -8.71 -3.20
CA ALA A 384 47.00 -9.33 -4.51
C ALA A 384 47.51 -10.78 -4.43
N ASP A 385 48.13 -11.15 -3.31
CA ASP A 385 48.63 -12.50 -3.05
C ASP A 385 47.66 -13.35 -2.22
N GLY A 386 46.50 -12.81 -1.85
CA GLY A 386 45.49 -13.49 -1.04
C GLY A 386 45.88 -13.68 0.43
N SER A 387 46.89 -12.95 0.92
CA SER A 387 47.42 -13.11 2.28
C SER A 387 46.58 -12.43 3.37
N ALA A 388 45.55 -11.66 3.02
CA ALA A 388 44.72 -10.91 3.96
C ALA A 388 43.21 -10.99 3.66
N VAL A 389 42.41 -10.81 4.71
CA VAL A 389 40.94 -10.66 4.66
C VAL A 389 40.53 -9.29 5.17
N LEU A 390 39.35 -8.81 4.78
CA LEU A 390 38.79 -7.53 5.20
C LEU A 390 37.60 -7.78 6.11
N MET A 391 37.62 -7.18 7.30
CA MET A 391 36.45 -7.09 8.16
C MET A 391 35.77 -5.74 7.92
N ILE A 392 34.58 -5.77 7.35
CA ILE A 392 33.71 -4.61 7.17
C ILE A 392 32.78 -4.55 8.38
N SER A 393 32.91 -3.50 9.18
CA SER A 393 31.99 -3.23 10.27
C SER A 393 31.12 -2.02 9.96
N VAL A 394 29.83 -2.10 10.29
CA VAL A 394 28.88 -1.00 10.14
C VAL A 394 28.20 -0.75 11.47
N VAL A 395 28.28 0.47 11.99
CA VAL A 395 27.52 0.93 13.16
C VAL A 395 26.22 1.56 12.67
N PHE A 396 25.11 0.90 12.98
CA PHE A 396 23.76 1.23 12.51
C PHE A 396 23.10 2.35 13.31
N ILE A 397 23.15 2.24 14.63
CA ILE A 397 22.45 3.15 15.52
C ILE A 397 23.41 4.23 15.98
N ASN A 398 23.33 5.36 15.29
CA ASN A 398 24.06 6.58 15.63
C ASN A 398 23.09 7.59 16.25
N SER A 399 23.54 8.23 17.32
CA SER A 399 22.84 9.28 18.06
C SER A 399 23.19 10.67 17.54
N ALA A 400 24.37 10.86 16.94
CA ALA A 400 24.70 12.11 16.27
C ALA A 400 23.70 12.41 15.15
N ARG A 401 23.42 13.70 14.96
CA ARG A 401 22.60 14.21 13.87
C ARG A 401 23.36 15.28 13.12
N GLY A 402 23.29 15.15 11.82
CA GLY A 402 23.92 16.04 10.86
C GLY A 402 22.89 16.92 10.14
N SER A 403 23.35 17.56 9.06
CA SER A 403 22.51 18.33 8.16
C SER A 403 22.92 18.22 6.70
N VAL A 404 21.96 18.50 5.82
CA VAL A 404 22.17 18.69 4.38
C VAL A 404 21.55 20.03 3.99
N THR A 405 22.35 20.93 3.44
CA THR A 405 21.88 22.26 3.03
C THR A 405 22.47 22.68 1.69
N ILE A 406 22.01 23.80 1.15
CA ILE A 406 22.47 24.31 -0.14
C ILE A 406 23.81 25.04 -0.01
N ARG A 407 24.66 24.87 -1.03
CA ARG A 407 25.90 25.64 -1.19
C ARG A 407 25.66 26.99 -1.85
N SER A 408 24.68 27.05 -2.76
CA SER A 408 24.30 28.21 -3.56
C SER A 408 22.82 28.11 -3.96
N ALA A 409 22.31 29.12 -4.66
CA ALA A 409 20.97 29.11 -5.26
C ALA A 409 20.87 28.29 -6.57
N GLY A 410 21.93 27.58 -6.98
CA GLY A 410 21.97 26.75 -8.20
C GLY A 410 21.85 25.25 -7.91
N ILE A 411 20.96 24.54 -8.61
CA ILE A 411 20.80 23.08 -8.44
C ILE A 411 22.03 22.28 -8.90
N ASN A 412 22.84 22.83 -9.80
CA ASN A 412 24.04 22.16 -10.32
C ASN A 412 25.15 22.02 -9.27
N ASP A 413 25.14 22.88 -8.24
CA ASP A 413 26.12 22.78 -7.17
C ASP A 413 25.75 21.63 -6.22
N ALA A 414 26.76 20.85 -5.83
CA ALA A 414 26.59 19.80 -4.85
C ALA A 414 26.13 20.40 -3.49
N PRO A 415 25.19 19.75 -2.79
CA PRO A 415 24.78 20.20 -1.46
C PRO A 415 25.95 20.13 -0.47
N LEU A 416 25.87 20.91 0.60
CA LEU A 416 26.71 20.76 1.77
C LEU A 416 26.16 19.61 2.60
N ILE A 417 26.92 18.53 2.72
CA ILE A 417 26.55 17.32 3.45
C ILE A 417 27.41 17.24 4.70
N ASP A 418 26.78 17.26 5.87
CA ASP A 418 27.46 17.11 7.15
C ASP A 418 26.83 15.99 7.96
N PRO A 419 27.36 14.75 7.90
CA PRO A 419 26.89 13.62 8.71
C PRO A 419 27.11 13.81 10.21
N ASN A 420 28.09 14.64 10.60
CA ASN A 420 28.51 14.85 11.98
C ASN A 420 28.90 13.54 12.70
N PHE A 421 29.63 12.67 12.01
CA PHE A 421 29.96 11.34 12.52
C PHE A 421 30.75 11.40 13.84
N LEU A 422 30.42 10.51 14.79
CA LEU A 422 31.11 10.35 16.09
C LEU A 422 31.09 11.58 17.02
N ALA A 423 30.15 12.50 16.81
CA ALA A 423 30.01 13.70 17.62
C ALA A 423 29.66 13.40 19.08
N THR A 424 28.92 12.33 19.34
CA THR A 424 28.42 11.94 20.66
C THR A 424 29.28 10.84 21.29
N SER A 425 29.23 10.73 22.62
CA SER A 425 29.92 9.67 23.36
C SER A 425 29.32 8.30 23.09
N VAL A 426 28.00 8.20 22.90
CA VAL A 426 27.34 6.96 22.48
C VAL A 426 27.92 6.44 21.16
N ASP A 427 28.13 7.31 20.17
CA ASP A 427 28.63 6.90 18.85
C ASP A 427 30.09 6.45 18.92
N ARG A 428 30.92 7.16 19.69
CA ARG A 428 32.32 6.76 19.96
C ARG A 428 32.39 5.41 20.68
N TYR A 429 31.56 5.22 21.70
CA TYR A 429 31.47 3.96 22.43
C TYR A 429 31.05 2.82 21.50
N ALA A 430 30.01 3.01 20.69
CA ALA A 430 29.53 2.02 19.73
C ALA A 430 30.62 1.62 18.72
N ALA A 431 31.34 2.60 18.16
CA ALA A 431 32.45 2.34 17.23
C ALA A 431 33.61 1.58 17.90
N ARG A 432 33.97 1.96 19.12
CA ARG A 432 35.03 1.32 19.90
C ARG A 432 34.71 -0.13 20.21
N GLU A 433 33.51 -0.41 20.73
CA GLU A 433 33.07 -1.77 21.06
C GLU A 433 32.95 -2.65 19.81
N THR A 434 32.58 -2.06 18.67
CA THR A 434 32.57 -2.74 17.38
C THR A 434 33.96 -3.26 17.03
N ILE A 435 34.98 -2.41 17.13
CA ILE A 435 36.36 -2.78 16.82
C ILE A 435 36.94 -3.73 17.87
N ARG A 436 36.66 -3.50 19.16
CA ARG A 436 37.08 -4.40 20.24
C ARG A 436 36.54 -5.82 20.03
N ARG A 437 35.32 -5.95 19.51
CA ARG A 437 34.72 -7.25 19.17
C ARG A 437 35.45 -7.94 18.03
N ASN A 438 35.79 -7.21 16.97
CA ASN A 438 36.58 -7.75 15.86
C ASN A 438 37.95 -8.23 16.31
N ILE A 439 38.64 -7.42 17.13
CA ILE A 439 39.92 -7.79 17.73
C ILE A 439 39.76 -9.09 18.53
N ARG A 440 38.77 -9.17 19.41
CA ARG A 440 38.51 -10.38 20.19
C ARG A 440 38.23 -11.60 19.31
N LEU A 441 37.40 -11.44 18.28
CA LEU A 441 37.06 -12.51 17.32
C LEU A 441 38.29 -13.00 16.54
N LEU A 442 39.16 -12.08 16.12
CA LEU A 442 40.21 -12.36 15.14
C LEU A 442 41.58 -12.59 15.77
N THR A 443 41.82 -12.18 17.02
CA THR A 443 43.14 -12.28 17.65
C THR A 443 43.14 -12.94 19.03
N SER A 444 41.99 -13.19 19.66
CA SER A 444 41.97 -13.85 20.97
C SER A 444 42.41 -15.31 20.85
N SER A 445 43.18 -15.77 21.84
CA SER A 445 43.49 -17.19 22.03
C SER A 445 42.25 -18.05 22.34
N ASP A 446 41.12 -17.43 22.68
CA ASP A 446 39.86 -18.13 22.91
C ASP A 446 39.16 -18.53 21.62
N THR A 447 39.56 -17.96 20.48
CA THR A 447 38.91 -18.19 19.18
C THR A 447 39.74 -19.06 18.24
N VAL A 448 39.09 -19.92 17.44
CA VAL A 448 39.75 -20.67 16.37
C VAL A 448 40.46 -19.73 15.40
N LEU A 449 39.82 -18.62 15.02
CA LEU A 449 40.42 -17.63 14.12
C LEU A 449 41.71 -17.03 14.68
N GLY A 450 41.73 -16.56 15.93
CA GLY A 450 42.93 -16.00 16.55
C GLY A 450 44.03 -17.04 16.80
N ARG A 451 43.66 -18.26 17.23
CA ARG A 451 44.64 -19.33 17.48
C ARG A 451 45.30 -19.84 16.21
N GLU A 452 44.55 -20.04 15.13
CA GLU A 452 44.99 -20.88 14.00
C GLU A 452 45.12 -20.12 12.69
N ILE A 453 44.34 -19.06 12.46
CA ILE A 453 44.10 -18.54 11.09
C ILE A 453 44.65 -17.13 10.90
N VAL A 454 44.40 -16.21 11.83
CA VAL A 454 44.73 -14.79 11.70
C VAL A 454 46.00 -14.48 12.49
N ALA A 455 46.98 -13.87 11.83
CA ALA A 455 48.26 -13.47 12.43
C ALA A 455 48.16 -12.16 13.22
N GLY A 456 47.28 -11.25 12.80
CA GLY A 456 47.09 -9.94 13.40
C GLY A 456 46.55 -8.94 12.38
N GLU A 457 46.32 -7.72 12.83
CA GLU A 457 45.88 -6.63 11.96
C GLU A 457 47.02 -6.17 11.04
N LEU A 458 46.71 -5.92 9.76
CA LEU A 458 47.64 -5.36 8.80
C LEU A 458 47.59 -3.82 8.86
N ALA A 459 48.26 -3.25 9.86
CA ALA A 459 48.36 -1.80 10.08
C ALA A 459 49.74 -1.42 10.63
N ALA A 460 50.09 -0.12 10.59
CA ALA A 460 51.37 0.35 11.12
C ALA A 460 51.51 0.12 12.64
N ASN A 461 50.41 0.30 13.38
CA ASN A 461 50.31 0.01 14.81
C ASN A 461 49.13 -0.95 15.03
N PRO A 462 49.31 -2.28 14.89
CA PRO A 462 48.23 -3.24 14.97
C PRO A 462 47.49 -3.18 16.31
N LEU A 463 46.16 -3.17 16.26
CA LEU A 463 45.33 -3.28 17.46
C LEU A 463 45.33 -4.72 17.99
N THR A 464 45.29 -4.86 19.31
CA THR A 464 45.28 -6.14 20.03
C THR A 464 44.26 -6.11 21.17
N THR A 465 44.05 -7.24 21.85
CA THR A 465 43.13 -7.31 23.00
C THR A 465 43.54 -6.40 24.16
N GLU A 466 44.80 -5.96 24.20
CA GLU A 466 45.36 -5.05 25.20
C GLU A 466 45.35 -3.58 24.76
N SER A 467 44.84 -3.28 23.57
CA SER A 467 44.78 -1.90 23.07
C SER A 467 43.84 -1.04 23.91
N THR A 468 44.31 0.17 24.20
CA THR A 468 43.57 1.18 24.96
C THR A 468 42.42 1.79 24.16
N ASP A 469 41.49 2.42 24.86
CA ASP A 469 40.35 3.11 24.25
C ASP A 469 40.82 4.24 23.32
N GLU A 470 41.87 4.97 23.70
CA GLU A 470 42.46 6.04 22.89
C GLU A 470 43.10 5.53 21.59
N GLU A 471 43.75 4.36 21.62
CA GLU A 471 44.33 3.73 20.43
C GLU A 471 43.24 3.26 19.46
N ILE A 472 42.17 2.64 19.98
CA ILE A 472 41.03 2.21 19.17
C ILE A 472 40.33 3.45 18.57
N ASP A 473 40.06 4.48 19.38
CA ASP A 473 39.41 5.71 18.91
C ASP A 473 40.26 6.42 17.85
N ALA A 474 41.60 6.43 17.99
CA ALA A 474 42.49 6.97 16.97
C ALA A 474 42.36 6.22 15.64
N ARG A 475 42.28 4.90 15.68
CA ARG A 475 42.04 4.08 14.48
C ARG A 475 40.67 4.36 13.86
N VAL A 476 39.63 4.44 14.68
CA VAL A 476 38.27 4.77 14.23
C VAL A 476 38.27 6.12 13.51
N ARG A 477 38.91 7.16 14.07
CA ARG A 477 39.00 8.48 13.42
C ARG A 477 39.72 8.46 12.07
N GLU A 478 40.68 7.57 11.90
CA GLU A 478 41.44 7.40 10.66
C GLU A 478 40.64 6.67 9.58
N MET A 479 39.87 5.64 9.97
CA MET A 479 39.24 4.70 9.03
C MET A 479 37.75 4.89 8.82
N ALA A 480 37.02 5.45 9.79
CA ALA A 480 35.56 5.56 9.71
C ALA A 480 35.11 6.41 8.51
N GLY A 481 33.99 6.03 7.91
CA GLY A 481 33.34 6.76 6.83
C GLY A 481 31.84 6.45 6.78
N GLY A 482 31.15 6.92 5.75
CA GLY A 482 29.74 6.60 5.53
C GLY A 482 29.55 5.18 4.98
N CYS A 483 28.43 4.55 5.33
CA CYS A 483 27.96 3.31 4.72
C CYS A 483 27.03 3.55 3.52
N TYR A 484 26.75 4.82 3.21
CA TYR A 484 25.95 5.24 2.05
C TYR A 484 24.46 4.88 2.21
N HIS A 485 23.97 4.98 3.44
CA HIS A 485 22.58 4.86 3.84
C HIS A 485 22.02 6.22 4.33
N PRO A 486 22.06 7.28 3.50
CA PRO A 486 21.63 8.60 3.93
C PRO A 486 20.11 8.64 4.15
N ALA A 487 19.69 9.25 5.27
CA ALA A 487 18.29 9.32 5.68
C ALA A 487 17.98 10.55 6.55
N GLY A 488 16.69 10.83 6.74
CA GLY A 488 16.17 11.76 7.75
C GLY A 488 16.11 13.25 7.40
N THR A 489 16.56 13.67 6.22
CA THR A 489 16.61 15.10 5.85
C THR A 489 15.25 15.76 5.57
N ALA A 490 14.18 14.99 5.53
CA ALA A 490 12.80 15.46 5.41
C ALA A 490 11.87 14.59 6.28
N SER A 491 12.26 14.40 7.54
CA SER A 491 11.66 13.39 8.42
C SER A 491 10.14 13.51 8.60
N MET A 492 9.51 12.34 8.62
CA MET A 492 8.12 12.15 9.02
C MET A 492 7.88 12.65 10.45
N GLY A 493 6.71 13.28 10.66
CA GLY A 493 6.33 13.96 11.89
C GLY A 493 6.92 15.37 12.05
N THR A 494 7.74 15.84 11.09
CA THR A 494 8.36 17.18 11.15
C THR A 494 8.27 17.94 9.83
N VAL A 495 8.71 17.32 8.72
CA VAL A 495 8.64 17.89 7.36
C VAL A 495 7.47 17.30 6.58
N VAL A 496 7.23 16.00 6.75
CA VAL A 496 6.08 15.31 6.18
C VAL A 496 5.18 14.70 7.25
N ASP A 497 3.90 14.54 6.95
CA ASP A 497 2.97 13.77 7.78
C ASP A 497 3.15 12.25 7.59
N THR A 498 2.35 11.44 8.28
CA THR A 498 2.43 9.97 8.23
C THR A 498 1.91 9.36 6.93
N ASP A 499 1.27 10.16 6.07
CA ASP A 499 0.94 9.83 4.68
C ASP A 499 1.98 10.40 3.69
N LEU A 500 3.12 10.85 4.22
CA LEU A 500 4.27 11.37 3.48
C LEU A 500 3.99 12.66 2.69
N ARG A 501 2.96 13.41 3.05
CA ARG A 501 2.62 14.71 2.47
C ARG A 501 3.45 15.80 3.13
N VAL A 502 3.97 16.74 2.34
CA VAL A 502 4.72 17.88 2.89
C VAL A 502 3.80 18.76 3.72
N ILE A 503 4.13 18.91 5.00
CA ILE A 503 3.33 19.69 5.94
C ILE A 503 3.28 21.14 5.45
N GLY A 504 2.07 21.65 5.22
CA GLY A 504 1.83 23.01 4.75
C GLY A 504 1.80 23.19 3.23
N VAL A 505 2.00 22.15 2.41
CA VAL A 505 1.93 22.23 0.94
C VAL A 505 1.11 21.08 0.36
N SER A 506 -0.07 21.39 -0.19
CA SER A 506 -0.92 20.40 -0.84
C SER A 506 -0.35 19.94 -2.19
N GLY A 507 -0.60 18.69 -2.57
CA GLY A 507 -0.14 18.12 -3.84
C GLY A 507 1.38 17.90 -3.91
N LEU A 508 2.07 17.87 -2.76
CA LEU A 508 3.49 17.58 -2.66
C LEU A 508 3.75 16.46 -1.64
N ARG A 509 4.42 15.38 -2.06
CA ARG A 509 4.84 14.27 -1.20
C ARG A 509 6.33 14.01 -1.30
N ILE A 510 6.88 13.32 -0.30
CA ILE A 510 8.26 12.84 -0.30
C ILE A 510 8.26 11.37 0.08
N VAL A 511 8.81 10.50 -0.76
CA VAL A 511 8.65 9.04 -0.61
C VAL A 511 9.98 8.28 -0.53
N ASP A 512 11.10 8.98 -0.36
CA ASP A 512 12.43 8.40 -0.23
C ASP A 512 12.94 8.37 1.23
N THR A 513 14.15 7.87 1.45
CA THR A 513 14.76 7.68 2.79
C THR A 513 14.92 8.97 3.59
N SER A 514 14.78 10.15 2.98
CA SER A 514 14.74 11.42 3.71
C SER A 514 13.64 11.46 4.77
N VAL A 515 12.56 10.68 4.62
CA VAL A 515 11.43 10.69 5.56
C VAL A 515 11.67 9.91 6.84
N PHE A 516 12.74 9.12 6.95
CA PHE A 516 12.94 8.26 8.12
C PHE A 516 13.21 9.10 9.37
N PRO A 517 12.42 8.93 10.45
CA PRO A 517 12.58 9.76 11.65
C PRO A 517 13.77 9.32 12.51
N VAL A 518 14.14 8.03 12.44
CA VAL A 518 15.23 7.40 13.19
C VAL A 518 15.92 6.37 12.31
N SER A 519 17.22 6.16 12.51
CA SER A 519 17.98 5.09 11.85
C SER A 519 17.42 3.70 12.12
N ILE A 520 17.56 2.79 11.16
CA ILE A 520 17.18 1.37 11.26
C ILE A 520 18.40 0.48 11.14
N SER A 521 18.44 -0.64 11.84
CA SER A 521 19.55 -1.60 11.80
C SER A 521 19.51 -2.52 10.57
N GLY A 522 19.42 -1.96 9.37
CA GLY A 522 19.28 -2.71 8.12
C GLY A 522 19.62 -1.88 6.87
N ASN A 523 19.41 -2.46 5.69
CA ASN A 523 19.55 -1.77 4.41
C ASN A 523 18.23 -1.06 4.05
N LEU A 524 18.32 0.17 3.53
CA LEU A 524 17.16 1.06 3.33
C LEU A 524 16.33 0.76 2.05
N GLN A 525 16.29 -0.50 1.59
CA GLN A 525 15.64 -0.88 0.31
C GLN A 525 14.16 -1.28 0.41
N VAL A 526 13.53 -1.12 1.58
CA VAL A 526 12.13 -1.52 1.78
C VAL A 526 11.21 -0.32 1.55
N ALA A 527 10.21 -0.49 0.67
CA ALA A 527 9.21 0.52 0.37
C ALA A 527 7.87 0.22 1.08
N VAL A 528 7.13 1.28 1.39
CA VAL A 528 5.82 1.25 2.06
C VAL A 528 4.79 1.91 1.15
N ASN A 529 3.57 1.39 1.10
CA ASN A 529 2.46 2.05 0.40
C ASN A 529 1.17 1.97 1.23
N THR A 530 0.75 3.04 1.90
CA THR A 530 -0.48 3.06 2.70
C THR A 530 -1.72 3.23 1.83
N ARG A 531 -2.79 2.48 2.12
CA ARG A 531 -4.13 2.66 1.52
C ARG A 531 -5.21 2.67 2.60
N TYR A 532 -6.28 3.42 2.36
CA TYR A 532 -7.50 3.30 3.16
C TYR A 532 -8.27 2.03 2.76
N VAL A 533 -8.99 1.45 3.72
CA VAL A 533 -9.83 0.25 3.54
C VAL A 533 -11.16 0.41 4.26
N ALA A 534 -12.19 -0.28 3.79
CA ALA A 534 -13.48 -0.42 4.46
C ALA A 534 -13.54 -1.77 5.18
N LEU A 535 -14.04 -1.77 6.42
CA LEU A 535 -14.17 -2.98 7.23
C LEU A 535 -15.65 -3.35 7.40
N LYS A 536 -16.04 -4.57 7.00
CA LYS A 536 -17.34 -5.17 7.32
C LYS A 536 -17.13 -6.19 8.45
N ILE A 537 -17.64 -5.88 9.65
CA ILE A 537 -17.51 -6.72 10.85
C ILE A 537 -18.77 -7.59 10.98
N LEU A 538 -18.60 -8.90 10.92
CA LEU A 538 -19.69 -9.87 11.07
C LEU A 538 -19.98 -10.14 12.55
N VAL A 539 -21.25 -10.32 12.89
CA VAL A 539 -21.69 -10.64 14.26
C VAL A 539 -21.20 -12.04 14.65
N SER A 540 -20.77 -12.21 15.89
CA SER A 540 -20.09 -13.42 16.39
C SER A 540 -20.93 -14.70 16.34
N GLU A 541 -22.26 -14.62 16.41
CA GLU A 541 -23.15 -15.78 16.26
C GLU A 541 -23.20 -16.32 14.81
N ILE A 542 -22.73 -15.54 13.83
CA ILE A 542 -22.81 -15.82 12.39
C ILE A 542 -21.45 -16.30 11.84
N SER A 543 -20.38 -16.26 12.64
CA SER A 543 -18.99 -16.42 12.17
C SER A 543 -18.61 -17.84 11.69
N ASP A 544 -19.40 -18.86 12.03
CA ASP A 544 -18.98 -20.26 11.87
C ASP A 544 -19.24 -20.89 10.49
N SER A 545 -19.80 -20.17 9.51
CA SER A 545 -19.71 -20.51 8.06
C SER A 545 -20.58 -19.60 7.18
N THR A 546 -20.17 -18.34 6.97
CA THR A 546 -20.91 -17.48 6.03
C THR A 546 -20.68 -17.92 4.59
N SER A 547 -21.77 -18.17 3.84
CA SER A 547 -21.77 -18.33 2.38
C SER A 547 -21.10 -17.14 1.68
N GLU A 548 -21.28 -15.93 2.22
CA GLU A 548 -20.68 -14.68 1.75
C GLU A 548 -19.15 -14.77 1.59
N LEU A 549 -18.44 -15.18 2.65
CA LEU A 549 -16.97 -15.28 2.61
C LEU A 549 -16.50 -16.30 1.56
N ARG A 550 -17.19 -17.45 1.45
CA ARG A 550 -16.87 -18.48 0.43
C ARG A 550 -17.02 -17.93 -0.99
N ILE A 551 -18.07 -17.13 -1.22
CA ILE A 551 -18.32 -16.50 -2.52
C ILE A 551 -17.27 -15.44 -2.81
N LEU A 552 -16.93 -14.60 -1.83
CA LEU A 552 -15.91 -13.55 -1.97
C LEU A 552 -14.52 -14.14 -2.27
N HIS A 553 -14.12 -15.22 -1.60
CA HIS A 553 -12.89 -15.93 -1.94
C HIS A 553 -12.94 -16.55 -3.34
N HIS A 554 -14.06 -17.19 -3.72
CA HIS A 554 -14.22 -17.77 -5.06
C HIS A 554 -14.12 -16.71 -6.16
N ILE A 555 -14.74 -15.54 -5.96
CA ILE A 555 -14.63 -14.39 -6.86
C ILE A 555 -13.16 -13.94 -6.95
N ALA A 556 -12.46 -13.81 -5.81
CA ALA A 556 -11.06 -13.37 -5.76
C ALA A 556 -10.10 -14.35 -6.46
N GLU A 557 -10.27 -15.67 -6.26
CA GLU A 557 -9.44 -16.71 -6.89
C GLU A 557 -9.64 -16.76 -8.41
N THR A 558 -10.88 -16.59 -8.88
CA THR A 558 -11.24 -16.71 -10.29
C THR A 558 -10.87 -15.46 -11.11
N ALA A 559 -10.63 -14.31 -10.46
CA ALA A 559 -10.43 -13.00 -11.11
C ALA A 559 -8.99 -12.74 -11.63
N SER A 560 -8.15 -13.75 -11.81
CA SER A 560 -6.74 -13.61 -12.20
C SER A 560 -6.57 -13.23 -13.68
N GLY A 561 -6.67 -11.93 -13.98
CA GLY A 561 -6.28 -11.34 -15.27
C GLY A 561 -7.06 -10.10 -15.68
N THR A 562 -8.33 -10.01 -15.26
CA THR A 562 -9.16 -8.82 -15.33
C THR A 562 -10.02 -8.83 -14.08
N ALA A 563 -9.60 -8.09 -13.05
CA ALA A 563 -10.49 -7.70 -11.96
C ALA A 563 -11.86 -7.30 -12.53
N PRO A 564 -12.99 -7.72 -11.98
CA PRO A 564 -14.27 -7.29 -12.50
C PRO A 564 -14.40 -5.82 -12.12
N GLN A 565 -14.27 -4.93 -13.12
CA GLN A 565 -14.27 -3.49 -12.92
C GLN A 565 -15.50 -2.98 -12.15
N HIS A 566 -16.57 -3.80 -12.10
CA HIS A 566 -17.89 -3.49 -11.55
C HIS A 566 -18.35 -4.39 -10.40
N THR A 567 -17.46 -5.16 -9.75
CA THR A 567 -17.79 -5.86 -8.48
C THR A 567 -16.79 -5.49 -7.39
N ILE A 568 -17.24 -5.43 -6.14
CA ILE A 568 -16.37 -5.14 -4.99
C ILE A 568 -15.33 -6.25 -4.79
N GLN A 569 -14.12 -5.88 -4.39
CA GLN A 569 -13.03 -6.82 -4.14
C GLN A 569 -12.75 -7.02 -2.65
N LEU A 570 -12.68 -8.29 -2.23
CA LEU A 570 -12.12 -8.67 -0.94
C LEU A 570 -10.60 -8.47 -1.00
N LEU A 571 -10.10 -7.53 -0.19
CA LEU A 571 -8.68 -7.21 -0.10
C LEU A 571 -7.95 -8.10 0.90
N ASP A 572 -8.62 -8.41 2.01
CA ASP A 572 -8.12 -9.21 3.11
C ASP A 572 -9.30 -9.65 4.00
N ASP A 573 -9.07 -10.58 4.91
CA ASP A 573 -10.02 -10.94 5.96
C ASP A 573 -9.29 -11.45 7.20
N PHE A 574 -9.83 -11.13 8.38
CA PHE A 574 -9.23 -11.54 9.65
C PHE A 574 -10.28 -11.79 10.73
N GLN A 575 -9.84 -12.33 11.87
CA GLN A 575 -10.70 -12.56 13.03
C GLN A 575 -10.35 -11.61 14.16
N LEU A 576 -11.36 -11.08 14.83
CA LEU A 576 -11.24 -10.21 16.00
C LEU A 576 -11.97 -10.85 17.18
N SER A 577 -11.23 -11.28 18.20
CA SER A 577 -11.82 -11.77 19.45
C SER A 577 -12.14 -10.61 20.39
N GLY A 578 -13.39 -10.53 20.81
CA GLY A 578 -13.89 -9.52 21.73
C GLY A 578 -14.73 -10.10 22.86
N PRO A 579 -15.26 -9.25 23.76
CA PRO A 579 -16.08 -9.70 24.89
C PRO A 579 -17.38 -10.39 24.46
N ASN A 580 -17.84 -10.18 23.22
CA ASN A 580 -19.05 -10.78 22.66
C ASN A 580 -18.76 -11.98 21.74
N GLY A 581 -17.55 -12.52 21.77
CA GLY A 581 -17.12 -13.66 20.94
C GLY A 581 -16.15 -13.28 19.83
N THR A 582 -15.97 -14.18 18.88
CA THR A 582 -15.08 -13.98 17.73
C THR A 582 -15.86 -13.42 16.55
N HIS A 583 -15.41 -12.28 16.04
CA HIS A 583 -16.00 -11.61 14.89
C HIS A 583 -15.11 -11.85 13.66
N LYS A 584 -15.72 -12.20 12.53
CA LYS A 584 -15.03 -12.24 11.24
C LYS A 584 -15.08 -10.85 10.61
N VAL A 585 -13.95 -10.32 10.19
CA VAL A 585 -13.82 -8.99 9.59
C VAL A 585 -13.40 -9.15 8.14
N LEU A 586 -14.18 -8.58 7.23
CA LEU A 586 -13.90 -8.54 5.80
C LEU A 586 -13.36 -7.17 5.43
N VAL A 587 -12.28 -7.13 4.67
CA VAL A 587 -11.59 -5.89 4.26
C VAL A 587 -11.86 -5.63 2.79
N PHE A 588 -12.40 -4.45 2.47
CA PHE A 588 -12.75 -4.03 1.12
C PHE A 588 -12.10 -2.69 0.77
N GLU A 589 -12.16 -2.33 -0.50
CA GLU A 589 -11.90 -0.95 -0.92
C GLU A 589 -13.00 0.00 -0.38
N PRO A 590 -12.66 1.25 -0.02
CA PRO A 590 -13.67 2.23 0.38
C PRO A 590 -14.58 2.61 -0.79
N MET A 591 -15.89 2.70 -0.52
CA MET A 591 -16.92 2.99 -1.51
C MET A 591 -17.79 4.17 -1.05
N GLY A 592 -18.33 4.90 -2.02
CA GLY A 592 -19.14 6.09 -1.81
C GLY A 592 -20.62 5.73 -1.59
N ALA A 593 -21.49 6.67 -1.95
CA ALA A 593 -22.93 6.49 -1.85
C ALA A 593 -23.44 5.33 -2.72
N SER A 594 -24.54 4.70 -2.29
CA SER A 594 -25.25 3.73 -3.12
C SER A 594 -26.04 4.43 -4.23
N VAL A 595 -26.36 3.73 -5.32
CA VAL A 595 -27.22 4.25 -6.39
C VAL A 595 -28.59 4.67 -5.83
N ASN A 596 -29.08 4.01 -4.79
CA ASN A 596 -30.32 4.41 -4.11
C ASN A 596 -30.25 5.80 -3.45
N SER A 597 -29.12 6.12 -2.79
CA SER A 597 -28.96 7.36 -2.02
C SER A 597 -28.38 8.51 -2.84
N MET A 598 -27.49 8.20 -3.78
CA MET A 598 -26.73 9.19 -4.55
C MET A 598 -27.63 10.08 -5.43
N VAL A 599 -28.80 9.58 -5.87
CA VAL A 599 -29.74 10.35 -6.70
C VAL A 599 -30.21 11.61 -5.97
N GLU A 600 -30.38 11.54 -4.65
CA GLU A 600 -30.84 12.68 -3.85
C GLU A 600 -29.72 13.71 -3.62
N GLN A 601 -28.46 13.28 -3.74
CA GLN A 601 -27.28 14.11 -3.53
C GLN A 601 -26.84 14.86 -4.79
N LEU A 602 -27.43 14.59 -5.95
CA LEU A 602 -27.07 15.30 -7.18
C LEU A 602 -27.38 16.80 -7.05
N PRO A 603 -26.53 17.70 -7.58
CA PRO A 603 -26.65 19.15 -7.38
C PRO A 603 -28.02 19.73 -7.77
N GLN A 604 -28.71 19.13 -8.74
CA GLN A 604 -30.04 19.55 -9.15
C GLN A 604 -31.14 19.26 -8.13
N PHE A 605 -30.93 18.32 -7.20
CA PHE A 605 -31.89 17.91 -6.17
C PHE A 605 -31.52 18.36 -4.75
N ASN A 606 -30.36 18.99 -4.55
CA ASN A 606 -29.87 19.45 -3.25
C ASN A 606 -29.78 20.99 -3.19
N PRO A 607 -30.62 21.70 -2.39
CA PRO A 607 -31.60 21.17 -1.44
C PRO A 607 -32.92 20.75 -2.09
N ARG A 608 -33.53 19.70 -1.53
CA ARG A 608 -34.78 19.10 -2.03
C ARG A 608 -35.96 20.05 -1.90
N LYS A 609 -36.77 20.18 -2.97
CA LYS A 609 -38.01 20.98 -2.99
C LYS A 609 -39.23 20.09 -3.16
N TRP A 610 -40.35 20.54 -2.60
CA TRP A 610 -41.64 19.85 -2.75
C TRP A 610 -42.08 19.81 -4.22
N GLY A 611 -42.54 18.65 -4.69
CA GLY A 611 -42.97 18.42 -6.07
C GLY A 611 -41.86 18.08 -7.07
N MET A 612 -40.59 17.99 -6.65
CA MET A 612 -39.49 17.56 -7.53
C MET A 612 -39.59 16.05 -7.84
N LYS A 613 -39.58 15.70 -9.14
CA LYS A 613 -39.36 14.32 -9.59
C LYS A 613 -37.87 14.00 -9.44
N VAL A 614 -37.51 13.18 -8.44
CA VAL A 614 -36.12 12.78 -8.18
C VAL A 614 -35.77 11.57 -9.05
N ARG A 615 -34.85 11.73 -9.99
CA ARG A 615 -34.37 10.65 -10.89
C ARG A 615 -32.99 10.98 -11.44
N TYR A 616 -32.26 9.96 -11.88
CA TYR A 616 -30.97 10.18 -12.53
C TYR A 616 -31.13 10.84 -13.90
N PRO A 617 -30.18 11.72 -14.30
CA PRO A 617 -30.06 12.13 -15.69
C PRO A 617 -29.97 10.91 -16.62
N PRO A 618 -30.61 10.91 -17.81
CA PRO A 618 -30.67 9.75 -18.70
C PRO A 618 -29.30 9.12 -19.03
N HIS A 619 -28.27 9.94 -19.22
CA HIS A 619 -26.92 9.45 -19.47
C HIS A 619 -26.33 8.70 -18.26
N MET A 620 -26.53 9.22 -17.04
CA MET A 620 -26.10 8.52 -15.82
C MET A 620 -26.88 7.22 -15.63
N ALA A 621 -28.20 7.24 -15.80
CA ALA A 621 -29.03 6.04 -15.69
C ALA A 621 -28.57 4.93 -16.66
N ARG A 622 -28.30 5.28 -17.93
CA ARG A 622 -27.74 4.36 -18.94
C ARG A 622 -26.39 3.78 -18.54
N SER A 623 -25.48 4.63 -18.06
CA SER A 623 -24.16 4.17 -17.61
C SER A 623 -24.26 3.25 -16.38
N ILE A 624 -25.07 3.60 -15.38
CA ILE A 624 -25.34 2.77 -14.19
C ILE A 624 -25.90 1.40 -14.61
N LEU A 625 -26.90 1.36 -15.49
CA LEU A 625 -27.50 0.12 -15.97
C LEU A 625 -26.51 -0.75 -16.74
N LYS A 626 -25.65 -0.15 -17.58
CA LYS A 626 -24.65 -0.91 -18.32
C LYS A 626 -23.57 -1.49 -17.40
N GLN A 627 -23.07 -0.70 -16.45
CA GLN A 627 -22.06 -1.14 -15.49
C GLN A 627 -22.59 -2.23 -14.55
N SER A 628 -23.83 -2.11 -14.08
CA SER A 628 -24.46 -3.13 -13.22
C SER A 628 -24.73 -4.44 -13.98
N LEU A 629 -25.05 -4.35 -15.28
CA LEU A 629 -25.17 -5.53 -16.14
C LEU A 629 -23.83 -6.22 -16.40
N GLN A 630 -22.74 -5.46 -16.57
CA GLN A 630 -21.38 -6.00 -16.66
C GLN A 630 -20.98 -6.72 -15.36
N ALA A 631 -21.39 -6.20 -14.20
CA ALA A 631 -21.19 -6.88 -12.92
C ALA A 631 -21.93 -8.23 -12.86
N LEU A 632 -23.18 -8.28 -13.30
CA LEU A 632 -23.97 -9.53 -13.36
C LEU A 632 -23.40 -10.54 -14.35
N GLU A 633 -22.94 -10.09 -15.52
CA GLU A 633 -22.30 -10.97 -16.50
C GLU A 633 -21.08 -11.66 -15.90
N PHE A 634 -20.23 -10.89 -15.20
CA PHE A 634 -19.09 -11.45 -14.49
C PHE A 634 -19.51 -12.47 -13.42
N LEU A 635 -20.42 -12.10 -12.51
CA LEU A 635 -20.85 -13.01 -11.43
C LEU A 635 -21.44 -14.30 -11.98
N HIS A 636 -22.30 -14.20 -12.99
CA HIS A 636 -22.91 -15.37 -13.63
C HIS A 636 -21.86 -16.21 -14.37
N GLY A 637 -20.85 -15.58 -14.95
CA GLY A 637 -19.71 -16.23 -15.59
C GLY A 637 -18.88 -17.08 -14.62
N VAL A 638 -18.79 -16.68 -13.36
CA VAL A 638 -18.12 -17.45 -12.30
C VAL A 638 -19.06 -18.39 -11.52
N GLY A 639 -20.30 -18.54 -11.97
CA GLY A 639 -21.28 -19.47 -11.39
C GLY A 639 -21.99 -18.97 -10.12
N VAL A 640 -22.02 -17.66 -9.90
CA VAL A 640 -22.61 -17.01 -8.72
C VAL A 640 -23.82 -16.17 -9.13
N SER A 641 -24.90 -16.25 -8.35
CA SER A 641 -26.04 -15.33 -8.40
C SER A 641 -25.96 -14.36 -7.23
N HIS A 642 -26.31 -13.10 -7.44
CA HIS A 642 -26.26 -12.07 -6.39
C HIS A 642 -27.39 -12.24 -5.37
N GLY A 643 -28.60 -12.63 -5.79
CA GLY A 643 -29.72 -12.93 -4.88
C GLY A 643 -30.43 -11.70 -4.30
N ASP A 644 -29.71 -10.59 -4.15
CA ASP A 644 -30.23 -9.30 -3.66
C ASP A 644 -29.82 -8.13 -4.58
N PHE A 645 -30.14 -8.23 -5.87
CA PHE A 645 -29.69 -7.25 -6.86
C PHE A 645 -30.61 -6.01 -6.89
N GLN A 646 -30.18 -4.92 -6.25
CA GLN A 646 -30.97 -3.70 -6.07
C GLN A 646 -30.10 -2.42 -6.03
N PRO A 647 -30.67 -1.21 -6.23
CA PRO A 647 -29.91 0.05 -6.22
C PRO A 647 -29.10 0.29 -4.94
N GLY A 648 -29.55 -0.24 -3.80
CA GLY A 648 -28.86 -0.11 -2.51
C GLY A 648 -27.50 -0.83 -2.47
N ASN A 649 -27.33 -1.88 -3.27
CA ASN A 649 -26.13 -2.72 -3.30
C ASN A 649 -25.17 -2.33 -4.44
N LEU A 650 -25.53 -1.34 -5.26
CA LEU A 650 -24.67 -0.73 -6.26
C LEU A 650 -24.02 0.52 -5.67
N LEU A 651 -22.71 0.50 -5.44
CA LEU A 651 -21.99 1.61 -4.80
C LEU A 651 -21.14 2.37 -5.81
N PHE A 652 -21.15 3.69 -5.75
CA PHE A 652 -20.23 4.53 -6.52
C PHE A 652 -18.82 4.47 -5.93
N SER A 653 -17.81 4.50 -6.79
CA SER A 653 -16.41 4.69 -6.39
C SER A 653 -16.18 6.05 -5.71
N VAL A 654 -15.24 6.11 -4.76
CA VAL A 654 -14.79 7.37 -4.15
C VAL A 654 -13.61 7.96 -4.91
N ARG A 655 -13.44 9.28 -4.83
CA ARG A 655 -12.25 9.99 -5.30
C ARG A 655 -11.20 10.05 -4.19
N ILE A 656 -9.96 9.68 -4.54
CA ILE A 656 -8.70 10.02 -3.86
C ILE A 656 -8.85 10.35 -2.35
N ILE A 657 -9.37 9.41 -1.58
CA ILE A 657 -9.44 9.54 -0.11
C ILE A 657 -8.05 9.46 0.51
N GLU A 658 -7.12 8.83 -0.19
CA GLU A 658 -5.69 8.73 0.13
C GLU A 658 -4.98 10.09 0.14
N SER A 659 -5.63 11.15 -0.36
CA SER A 659 -5.14 12.55 -0.32
C SER A 659 -5.92 13.45 0.64
N THR A 660 -7.03 12.96 1.21
CA THR A 660 -7.88 13.72 2.12
C THR A 660 -7.23 13.77 3.52
N PRO A 661 -7.17 14.94 4.19
CA PRO A 661 -6.72 15.04 5.57
C PRO A 661 -7.59 14.18 6.51
N GLU A 662 -6.98 13.51 7.48
CA GLU A 662 -7.70 12.62 8.41
C GLU A 662 -8.77 13.37 9.19
N GLU A 663 -8.57 14.65 9.50
CA GLU A 663 -9.55 15.48 10.20
C GLU A 663 -10.88 15.63 9.43
N VAL A 664 -10.83 15.51 8.10
CA VAL A 664 -12.00 15.58 7.22
C VAL A 664 -12.71 14.22 7.14
N LEU A 665 -11.96 13.11 7.28
CA LEU A 665 -12.49 11.75 7.33
C LEU A 665 -12.95 11.33 8.75
N ARG A 666 -12.51 12.06 9.77
CA ARG A 666 -12.80 11.75 11.17
C ARG A 666 -14.26 12.03 11.49
N GLN A 667 -14.90 11.04 12.12
CA GLN A 667 -16.27 11.16 12.60
C GLN A 667 -16.39 12.26 13.65
N ALA A 668 -17.21 13.27 13.33
CA ALA A 668 -17.62 14.30 14.28
C ALA A 668 -18.78 13.78 15.14
N GLU A 669 -18.76 14.02 16.46
CA GLU A 669 -19.89 13.65 17.34
C GLU A 669 -21.13 14.57 17.15
N ASP A 670 -21.00 15.66 16.38
CA ASP A 670 -22.02 16.70 16.18
C ASP A 670 -22.79 16.59 14.85
N VAL A 671 -22.64 15.48 14.12
CA VAL A 671 -23.37 15.34 12.85
C VAL A 671 -24.86 15.18 13.16
N LYS A 672 -25.71 15.94 12.45
CA LYS A 672 -27.17 15.75 12.40
C LYS A 672 -27.60 14.36 11.91
N ALA A 673 -26.65 13.51 11.50
CA ALA A 673 -26.85 12.13 11.13
C ALA A 673 -27.08 11.29 12.40
N GLY A 674 -28.17 10.52 12.42
CA GLY A 674 -28.52 9.70 13.57
C GLY A 674 -27.39 8.74 13.97
N SER A 675 -27.23 8.51 15.27
CA SER A 675 -26.32 7.47 15.77
C SER A 675 -26.79 6.08 15.29
N ILE A 676 -25.85 5.26 14.85
CA ILE A 676 -26.08 3.84 14.53
C ILE A 676 -25.86 2.91 15.73
N SER A 677 -25.37 3.45 16.84
CA SER A 677 -25.21 2.72 18.09
C SER A 677 -26.11 3.28 19.20
N PRO A 678 -26.54 2.43 20.17
CA PRO A 678 -27.13 2.92 21.40
C PRO A 678 -26.20 3.92 22.10
N ARG A 679 -26.78 4.80 22.91
CA ARG A 679 -25.98 5.70 23.74
C ARG A 679 -25.10 4.86 24.68
N VAL A 680 -23.84 5.24 24.80
CA VAL A 680 -22.97 4.62 25.80
C VAL A 680 -23.43 5.07 27.17
N GLU A 681 -23.86 4.11 27.98
CA GLU A 681 -24.30 4.33 29.34
C GLU A 681 -23.37 3.59 30.30
N ARG A 682 -22.96 4.27 31.36
CA ARG A 682 -22.24 3.59 32.44
C ARG A 682 -23.20 2.63 33.13
N LEU A 683 -22.70 1.45 33.48
CA LEU A 683 -23.46 0.43 34.22
C LEU A 683 -23.96 0.93 35.59
N ASP A 684 -23.33 1.98 36.14
CA ASP A 684 -23.73 2.61 37.41
C ASP A 684 -24.75 3.77 37.24
N GLY A 685 -25.24 4.00 36.02
CA GLY A 685 -26.22 5.04 35.70
C GLY A 685 -25.70 6.48 35.79
N LYS A 686 -24.40 6.69 36.07
CA LYS A 686 -23.80 8.03 36.11
C LYS A 686 -23.45 8.52 34.71
N GLN A 687 -23.36 9.83 34.56
CA GLN A 687 -22.84 10.43 33.33
C GLN A 687 -21.31 10.33 33.32
N ASP A 688 -20.75 9.69 32.30
CA ASP A 688 -19.33 9.86 31.98
C ASP A 688 -19.16 11.10 31.09
N ARG A 689 -18.23 11.99 31.45
CA ARG A 689 -17.92 13.17 30.62
C ARG A 689 -16.81 12.90 29.61
N TRP A 690 -16.13 11.75 29.72
CA TRP A 690 -14.97 11.40 28.91
C TRP A 690 -15.25 10.23 27.96
N ALA A 691 -16.30 9.45 28.21
CA ALA A 691 -16.74 8.42 27.27
C ALA A 691 -17.47 9.06 26.07
N PRO A 692 -17.25 8.56 24.85
CA PRO A 692 -17.99 9.03 23.68
C PRO A 692 -19.48 8.77 23.89
N ARG A 693 -20.32 9.66 23.37
CA ARG A 693 -21.77 9.56 23.57
C ARG A 693 -22.35 8.32 22.84
N TYR A 694 -21.72 7.92 21.75
CA TYR A 694 -22.09 6.81 20.88
C TYR A 694 -20.82 6.03 20.47
N LEU A 695 -20.90 4.71 20.35
CA LEU A 695 -19.75 3.88 19.94
C LEU A 695 -19.46 4.02 18.45
N CYS A 696 -20.52 4.18 17.65
CA CYS A 696 -20.47 4.30 16.20
C CYS A 696 -21.43 5.40 15.76
N VAL A 697 -20.93 6.36 14.99
CA VAL A 697 -21.71 7.41 14.33
C VAL A 697 -21.68 7.15 12.83
N ALA A 698 -22.81 7.26 12.15
CA ALA A 698 -22.83 7.14 10.70
C ALA A 698 -22.32 8.44 10.06
N GLN A 699 -21.25 8.35 9.28
CA GLN A 699 -20.80 9.40 8.38
C GLN A 699 -20.64 8.80 6.98
N PRO A 700 -21.59 9.01 6.06
CA PRO A 700 -21.49 8.49 4.71
C PRO A 700 -20.38 9.22 3.92
N LEU A 701 -19.71 8.51 3.01
CA LEU A 701 -18.68 9.06 2.11
C LEU A 701 -19.28 9.74 0.86
N GLU A 702 -20.51 10.26 0.97
CA GLU A 702 -21.23 10.94 -0.12
C GLU A 702 -20.42 12.09 -0.72
N GLU A 703 -19.78 12.91 0.12
CA GLU A 703 -18.96 14.04 -0.30
C GLU A 703 -17.73 13.66 -1.13
N PHE A 704 -17.25 12.41 -1.00
CA PHE A 704 -16.10 11.88 -1.74
C PHE A 704 -16.50 11.06 -2.96
N THR A 705 -17.80 10.90 -3.21
CA THR A 705 -18.31 10.03 -4.26
C THR A 705 -17.99 10.58 -5.65
N HIS A 706 -17.42 9.77 -6.53
CA HIS A 706 -17.18 10.13 -7.92
C HIS A 706 -18.44 9.87 -8.76
N TYR A 707 -19.12 10.92 -9.22
CA TYR A 707 -20.33 10.81 -10.05
C TYR A 707 -20.30 11.67 -11.34
N THR A 708 -19.18 12.29 -11.69
CA THR A 708 -19.01 13.01 -12.96
C THR A 708 -18.66 12.06 -14.11
N GLN A 709 -18.48 12.58 -15.32
CA GLN A 709 -18.07 11.79 -16.50
C GLN A 709 -16.94 10.79 -16.17
N GLY A 710 -17.11 9.54 -16.58
CA GLY A 710 -16.17 8.45 -16.27
C GLY A 710 -16.35 7.79 -14.90
N PHE A 711 -17.42 8.07 -14.15
CA PHE A 711 -17.67 7.42 -12.85
C PHE A 711 -17.76 5.89 -12.97
N LYS A 712 -17.40 5.21 -11.89
CA LYS A 712 -17.53 3.75 -11.76
C LYS A 712 -18.47 3.40 -10.62
N ILE A 713 -19.32 2.42 -10.86
CA ILE A 713 -20.08 1.72 -9.81
C ILE A 713 -19.58 0.28 -9.67
N LYS A 714 -19.71 -0.26 -8.45
CA LYS A 714 -19.44 -1.66 -8.15
C LYS A 714 -20.61 -2.28 -7.40
N LEU A 715 -20.98 -3.49 -7.80
CA LEU A 715 -21.91 -4.35 -7.09
C LEU A 715 -21.24 -4.86 -5.81
N SER A 716 -21.94 -4.74 -4.69
CA SER A 716 -21.46 -5.00 -3.33
C SER A 716 -22.50 -5.80 -2.53
N ASP A 717 -22.11 -6.22 -1.32
CA ASP A 717 -22.90 -7.03 -0.39
C ASP A 717 -23.28 -8.42 -0.90
N MET A 718 -22.38 -9.39 -0.70
CA MET A 718 -22.56 -10.77 -1.11
C MET A 718 -23.31 -11.60 -0.05
N GLY A 719 -23.99 -10.97 0.91
CA GLY A 719 -24.74 -11.63 1.98
C GLY A 719 -25.92 -12.47 1.46
N GLY A 720 -26.59 -12.01 0.39
CA GLY A 720 -27.68 -12.73 -0.29
C GLY A 720 -27.22 -13.64 -1.43
N ALA A 721 -25.93 -13.63 -1.77
CA ALA A 721 -25.40 -14.33 -2.93
C ALA A 721 -25.31 -15.84 -2.71
N PHE A 722 -25.37 -16.60 -3.81
CA PHE A 722 -25.28 -18.06 -3.78
C PHE A 722 -24.67 -18.64 -5.06
N PHE A 723 -24.06 -19.82 -4.93
CA PHE A 723 -23.60 -20.58 -6.09
C PHE A 723 -24.79 -21.18 -6.84
N PHE A 724 -24.74 -21.24 -8.16
CA PHE A 724 -25.80 -21.87 -8.97
C PHE A 724 -26.08 -23.33 -8.56
N THR A 725 -25.06 -24.01 -8.04
CA THR A 725 -25.12 -25.40 -7.58
C THR A 725 -25.66 -25.56 -6.16
N ASP A 726 -25.82 -24.47 -5.40
CA ASP A 726 -26.22 -24.47 -3.99
C ASP A 726 -27.15 -23.27 -3.67
N PRO A 727 -28.36 -23.22 -4.26
CA PRO A 727 -29.29 -22.12 -4.04
C PRO A 727 -29.94 -22.17 -2.64
N PRO A 728 -30.25 -21.00 -2.04
CA PRO A 728 -30.79 -20.92 -0.70
C PRO A 728 -32.25 -21.38 -0.63
N THR A 729 -32.63 -21.97 0.49
CA THR A 729 -34.03 -22.35 0.77
C THR A 729 -34.91 -21.16 1.20
N LYS A 730 -34.29 -20.09 1.70
CA LYS A 730 -34.93 -18.82 2.08
C LYS A 730 -34.13 -17.66 1.48
N PRO A 731 -34.51 -17.16 0.29
CA PRO A 731 -33.82 -16.04 -0.34
C PRO A 731 -34.08 -14.74 0.43
N VAL A 732 -33.12 -13.81 0.35
CA VAL A 732 -33.16 -12.50 1.05
C VAL A 732 -33.77 -11.40 0.16
N THR A 733 -34.25 -11.75 -1.03
CA THR A 733 -34.75 -10.79 -2.03
C THR A 733 -35.93 -9.94 -1.51
N PRO A 734 -35.85 -8.59 -1.64
CA PRO A 734 -36.91 -7.66 -1.25
C PRO A 734 -38.25 -7.99 -1.92
N VAL A 735 -39.36 -7.75 -1.22
CA VAL A 735 -40.73 -8.12 -1.65
C VAL A 735 -41.05 -7.66 -3.09
N GLY A 736 -40.81 -6.38 -3.40
CA GLY A 736 -41.07 -5.81 -4.73
C GLY A 736 -40.17 -6.35 -5.86
N LEU A 737 -39.11 -7.10 -5.54
CA LEU A 737 -38.19 -7.70 -6.51
C LEU A 737 -38.35 -9.22 -6.62
N ARG A 738 -39.24 -9.82 -5.81
CA ARG A 738 -39.47 -11.27 -5.83
C ARG A 738 -40.06 -11.69 -7.17
N THR A 739 -39.52 -12.81 -7.68
CA THR A 739 -40.07 -13.44 -8.87
C THR A 739 -41.35 -14.22 -8.52
N PRO A 740 -42.28 -14.39 -9.47
CA PRO A 740 -43.52 -15.12 -9.20
C PRO A 740 -43.27 -16.60 -8.86
N GLU A 741 -42.28 -17.25 -9.47
CA GLU A 741 -41.87 -18.62 -9.11
C GLU A 741 -41.26 -18.68 -7.69
N MET A 742 -40.53 -17.65 -7.26
CA MET A 742 -40.02 -17.59 -5.89
C MET A 742 -41.16 -17.49 -4.88
N ILE A 743 -42.21 -16.73 -5.16
CA ILE A 743 -43.37 -16.60 -4.27
C ILE A 743 -44.16 -17.91 -4.23
N LEU A 744 -44.54 -18.43 -5.40
CA LEU A 744 -45.53 -19.48 -5.57
C LEU A 744 -44.96 -20.90 -5.42
N THR A 745 -43.75 -21.14 -5.93
CA THR A 745 -43.12 -22.48 -5.94
C THR A 745 -41.88 -22.57 -5.08
N LYS A 746 -41.46 -21.46 -4.45
CA LYS A 746 -40.22 -21.34 -3.66
C LYS A 746 -38.97 -21.71 -4.48
N THR A 747 -39.06 -21.61 -5.80
CA THR A 747 -37.95 -21.88 -6.72
C THR A 747 -37.04 -20.66 -6.80
N VAL A 748 -35.74 -20.87 -6.59
CA VAL A 748 -34.71 -19.83 -6.63
C VAL A 748 -33.62 -20.28 -7.59
N ASP A 749 -33.35 -19.47 -8.62
CA ASP A 749 -32.25 -19.68 -9.55
C ASP A 749 -31.66 -18.34 -10.02
N ARG A 750 -30.58 -18.40 -10.80
CA ARG A 750 -29.86 -17.22 -11.30
C ARG A 750 -30.70 -16.20 -12.07
N THR A 751 -31.85 -16.60 -12.60
CA THR A 751 -32.71 -15.71 -13.39
C THR A 751 -33.45 -14.70 -12.53
N LEU A 752 -33.41 -14.83 -11.19
CA LEU A 752 -33.90 -13.81 -10.27
C LEU A 752 -33.11 -12.49 -10.39
N ASP A 753 -31.79 -12.56 -10.63
CA ASP A 753 -30.97 -11.35 -10.80
C ASP A 753 -31.41 -10.61 -12.08
N ILE A 754 -31.77 -11.36 -13.12
CA ILE A 754 -32.26 -10.83 -14.40
C ILE A 754 -33.62 -10.16 -14.22
N TRP A 755 -34.52 -10.79 -13.46
CA TRP A 755 -35.79 -10.19 -13.09
C TRP A 755 -35.60 -8.87 -12.35
N SER A 756 -34.74 -8.88 -11.32
CA SER A 756 -34.41 -7.70 -10.52
C SER A 756 -33.78 -6.59 -11.37
N PHE A 757 -32.91 -6.95 -12.33
CA PHE A 757 -32.37 -6.02 -13.31
C PHE A 757 -33.46 -5.38 -14.21
N GLY A 758 -34.49 -6.13 -14.59
CA GLY A 758 -35.65 -5.59 -15.31
C GLY A 758 -36.41 -4.51 -14.51
N CYS A 759 -36.64 -4.78 -13.22
CA CYS A 759 -37.19 -3.79 -12.30
C CYS A 759 -36.27 -2.56 -12.15
N LEU A 760 -34.96 -2.78 -12.07
CA LEU A 760 -33.96 -1.70 -11.98
C LEU A 760 -33.96 -0.79 -13.22
N ILE A 761 -34.12 -1.34 -14.43
CA ILE A 761 -34.26 -0.52 -15.66
C ILE A 761 -35.46 0.41 -15.53
N PHE A 762 -36.62 -0.11 -15.14
CA PHE A 762 -37.82 0.70 -14.94
C PHE A 762 -37.57 1.80 -13.90
N GLU A 763 -37.00 1.44 -12.75
CA GLU A 763 -36.77 2.35 -11.63
C GLU A 763 -35.81 3.49 -11.99
N LEU A 764 -34.67 3.20 -12.61
CA LEU A 764 -33.67 4.23 -12.93
C LEU A 764 -34.11 5.17 -14.05
N ILE A 765 -34.93 4.71 -14.99
CA ILE A 765 -35.43 5.52 -16.11
C ILE A 765 -36.63 6.37 -15.69
N THR A 766 -37.56 5.80 -14.92
CA THR A 766 -38.80 6.49 -14.51
C THR A 766 -38.63 7.30 -13.22
N GLY A 767 -37.68 6.94 -12.37
CA GLY A 767 -37.51 7.47 -11.01
C GLY A 767 -38.44 6.85 -9.97
N GLN A 768 -39.15 5.77 -10.30
CA GLN A 768 -40.10 5.10 -9.41
C GLN A 768 -39.97 3.58 -9.53
N PRO A 769 -39.99 2.83 -8.41
CA PRO A 769 -39.93 1.37 -8.49
C PRO A 769 -41.19 0.81 -9.17
N LEU A 770 -41.01 -0.27 -9.94
CA LEU A 770 -42.09 -0.89 -10.71
C LEU A 770 -43.17 -1.51 -9.81
N PHE A 771 -42.77 -2.05 -8.67
CA PHE A 771 -43.66 -2.69 -7.69
C PHE A 771 -43.47 -2.06 -6.31
N CYS A 772 -44.50 -1.34 -5.84
CA CYS A 772 -44.56 -0.74 -4.50
C CYS A 772 -45.51 -1.55 -3.63
N ILE A 773 -44.98 -2.49 -2.84
CA ILE A 773 -45.81 -3.34 -1.97
C ILE A 773 -45.78 -2.79 -0.54
N PRO A 774 -46.91 -2.34 0.02
CA PRO A 774 -46.98 -1.89 1.40
C PRO A 774 -46.72 -3.06 2.35
N GLY A 775 -46.05 -2.81 3.48
CA GLY A 775 -45.80 -3.85 4.46
C GLY A 775 -47.11 -4.35 5.10
N SER A 776 -47.47 -5.61 4.87
CA SER A 776 -48.74 -6.21 5.28
C SER A 776 -48.59 -7.72 5.51
N ASP A 777 -49.52 -8.33 6.27
CA ASP A 777 -49.55 -9.79 6.45
C ASP A 777 -49.84 -10.56 5.13
N PHE A 778 -50.18 -9.84 4.05
CA PHE A 778 -50.54 -10.37 2.74
C PHE A 778 -49.61 -9.90 1.61
N GLU A 779 -48.39 -9.44 1.93
CA GLU A 779 -47.39 -8.91 0.98
C GLU A 779 -47.18 -9.76 -0.28
N ASP A 780 -47.13 -11.10 -0.16
CA ASP A 780 -46.95 -12.00 -1.31
C ASP A 780 -48.19 -11.96 -2.25
N ASP A 781 -49.40 -11.88 -1.70
CA ASP A 781 -50.64 -11.78 -2.49
C ASP A 781 -50.76 -10.40 -3.15
N GLU A 782 -50.44 -9.34 -2.41
CA GLU A 782 -50.42 -7.97 -2.93
C GLU A 782 -49.41 -7.82 -4.08
N HIS A 783 -48.24 -8.44 -3.96
CA HIS A 783 -47.24 -8.48 -5.04
C HIS A 783 -47.73 -9.26 -6.26
N LEU A 784 -48.35 -10.43 -6.08
CA LEU A 784 -48.90 -11.22 -7.19
C LEU A 784 -50.06 -10.51 -7.90
N LEU A 785 -50.88 -9.75 -7.18
CA LEU A 785 -51.91 -8.89 -7.76
C LEU A 785 -51.27 -7.77 -8.59
N SER A 786 -50.24 -7.10 -8.05
CA SER A 786 -49.50 -6.07 -8.76
C SER A 786 -48.83 -6.61 -10.03
N LEU A 787 -48.25 -7.81 -9.97
CA LEU A 787 -47.68 -8.51 -11.13
C LEU A 787 -48.73 -8.74 -12.21
N THR A 788 -49.91 -9.24 -11.80
CA THR A 788 -51.01 -9.52 -12.73
C THR A 788 -51.51 -8.26 -13.42
N ALA A 789 -51.65 -7.15 -12.68
CA ALA A 789 -52.09 -5.87 -13.22
C ALA A 789 -51.06 -5.25 -14.18
N VAL A 790 -49.78 -5.24 -13.80
CA VAL A 790 -48.71 -4.56 -14.54
C VAL A 790 -48.23 -5.38 -15.74
N LEU A 791 -48.09 -6.70 -15.56
CA LEU A 791 -47.50 -7.59 -16.57
C LEU A 791 -48.53 -8.40 -17.35
N GLY A 792 -49.77 -8.49 -16.88
CA GLY A 792 -50.85 -9.31 -17.44
C GLY A 792 -51.02 -10.65 -16.71
N ALA A 793 -52.01 -11.43 -17.13
CA ALA A 793 -52.43 -12.66 -16.46
C ALA A 793 -51.29 -13.67 -16.21
N LEU A 794 -51.22 -14.21 -15.00
CA LEU A 794 -50.29 -15.28 -14.65
C LEU A 794 -50.54 -16.54 -15.54
N PRO A 795 -49.50 -17.26 -15.99
CA PRO A 795 -49.67 -18.55 -16.65
C PRO A 795 -50.37 -19.57 -15.73
N GLN A 796 -51.16 -20.49 -16.31
CA GLN A 796 -51.92 -21.48 -15.54
C GLN A 796 -51.06 -22.32 -14.59
N ASN A 797 -49.84 -22.67 -15.03
CA ASN A 797 -48.90 -23.47 -14.24
C ASN A 797 -48.39 -22.75 -12.99
N LEU A 798 -48.35 -21.42 -12.98
CA LEU A 798 -48.04 -20.62 -11.80
C LEU A 798 -49.32 -20.37 -10.98
N PHE A 799 -50.40 -19.96 -11.65
CA PHE A 799 -51.67 -19.60 -11.00
C PHE A 799 -52.23 -20.71 -10.09
N GLN A 800 -52.11 -21.98 -10.50
CA GLN A 800 -52.56 -23.12 -9.68
C GLN A 800 -51.84 -23.27 -8.32
N HIS A 801 -50.66 -22.67 -8.16
CA HIS A 801 -49.92 -22.68 -6.90
C HIS A 801 -50.36 -21.55 -5.95
N TRP A 802 -51.17 -20.60 -6.44
CA TRP A 802 -51.64 -19.46 -5.65
C TRP A 802 -52.86 -19.87 -4.80
N LYS A 803 -52.57 -20.30 -3.56
CA LYS A 803 -53.57 -20.88 -2.64
C LYS A 803 -54.74 -19.96 -2.30
N THR A 804 -54.51 -18.66 -2.32
CA THR A 804 -55.46 -17.60 -1.96
C THR A 804 -56.06 -16.90 -3.18
N ALA A 805 -55.78 -17.34 -4.41
CA ALA A 805 -56.28 -16.70 -5.63
C ALA A 805 -57.81 -16.58 -5.71
N SER A 806 -58.55 -17.52 -5.10
CA SER A 806 -60.02 -17.47 -5.06
C SER A 806 -60.58 -16.30 -4.26
N LEU A 807 -59.76 -15.61 -3.46
CA LEU A 807 -60.16 -14.37 -2.77
C LEU A 807 -60.22 -13.15 -3.70
N TYR A 808 -59.57 -13.23 -4.88
CA TYR A 808 -59.36 -12.08 -5.76
C TYR A 808 -59.85 -12.30 -7.19
N PHE A 809 -59.97 -13.56 -7.63
CA PHE A 809 -60.33 -13.92 -9.00
C PHE A 809 -61.61 -14.77 -9.07
N THR A 810 -62.41 -14.55 -10.10
CA THR A 810 -63.54 -15.42 -10.45
C THR A 810 -63.04 -16.80 -10.91
N PRO A 811 -63.90 -17.83 -10.99
CA PRO A 811 -63.54 -19.12 -11.58
C PRO A 811 -62.96 -19.02 -13.02
N ASP A 812 -63.38 -17.99 -13.77
CA ASP A 812 -62.91 -17.70 -15.12
C ASP A 812 -61.61 -16.86 -15.15
N ARG A 813 -60.98 -16.65 -13.97
CA ARG A 813 -59.70 -15.94 -13.76
C ARG A 813 -59.77 -14.44 -14.02
N GLU A 814 -60.94 -13.84 -13.86
CA GLU A 814 -61.14 -12.39 -13.95
C GLU A 814 -60.97 -11.73 -12.57
N LEU A 815 -60.19 -10.65 -12.51
CA LEU A 815 -59.90 -9.93 -11.26
C LEU A 815 -61.10 -9.06 -10.85
N PHE A 816 -61.66 -9.29 -9.66
CA PHE A 816 -62.77 -8.50 -9.13
C PHE A 816 -62.34 -7.63 -7.94
N ASN A 817 -63.05 -6.53 -7.68
CA ASN A 817 -62.76 -5.64 -6.56
C ASN A 817 -63.14 -6.28 -5.20
N CYS A 818 -62.17 -6.88 -4.52
CA CYS A 818 -62.35 -7.53 -3.22
C CYS A 818 -62.67 -6.55 -2.06
N GLN A 819 -62.34 -5.25 -2.19
CA GLN A 819 -62.66 -4.24 -1.16
C GLN A 819 -64.16 -3.90 -1.09
N LEU A 820 -64.93 -4.30 -2.12
CA LEU A 820 -66.39 -4.12 -2.18
C LEU A 820 -67.16 -5.38 -1.75
N GLY A 821 -66.49 -6.45 -1.30
CA GLY A 821 -67.13 -7.62 -0.68
C GLY A 821 -67.36 -8.85 -1.57
N GLY A 822 -66.77 -8.90 -2.77
CA GLY A 822 -66.97 -9.99 -3.74
C GLY A 822 -68.36 -9.94 -4.41
N PRO A 823 -68.54 -10.59 -5.58
CA PRO A 823 -69.85 -10.62 -6.23
C PRO A 823 -70.85 -11.46 -5.42
N GLY A 824 -72.05 -10.92 -5.14
CA GLY A 824 -73.17 -11.69 -4.62
C GLY A 824 -73.69 -12.71 -5.65
N GLU A 825 -74.41 -13.76 -5.21
CA GLU A 825 -75.01 -14.75 -6.14
C GLU A 825 -75.90 -14.05 -7.18
N GLY A 826 -75.42 -13.99 -8.43
CA GLY A 826 -76.15 -13.41 -9.58
C GLY A 826 -75.80 -11.96 -9.94
N GLU A 827 -74.82 -11.33 -9.30
CA GLU A 827 -74.35 -9.98 -9.63
C GLU A 827 -73.06 -10.00 -10.47
N GLU A 828 -72.93 -9.08 -11.44
CA GLU A 828 -71.69 -8.93 -12.21
C GLU A 828 -70.58 -8.29 -11.34
N PRO A 829 -69.37 -8.86 -11.31
CA PRO A 829 -68.27 -8.35 -10.51
C PRO A 829 -67.82 -6.96 -11.00
N LEU A 830 -67.61 -6.03 -10.06
CA LEU A 830 -67.04 -4.73 -10.39
C LEU A 830 -65.55 -4.89 -10.68
N MET A 831 -65.20 -4.80 -11.97
CA MET A 831 -63.84 -4.99 -12.47
C MET A 831 -62.93 -3.86 -12.01
N LEU A 832 -61.73 -4.21 -11.53
CA LEU A 832 -60.71 -3.24 -11.16
C LEU A 832 -59.98 -2.77 -12.44
N GLU A 833 -59.86 -1.46 -12.62
CA GLU A 833 -59.04 -0.91 -13.71
C GLU A 833 -57.56 -1.26 -13.47
N GLN A 834 -56.95 -1.96 -14.42
CA GLN A 834 -55.56 -2.39 -14.35
C GLN A 834 -54.71 -1.44 -15.19
N THR A 835 -53.62 -0.92 -14.60
CA THR A 835 -52.63 -0.12 -15.34
C THR A 835 -51.46 -1.01 -15.74
N SER A 836 -51.19 -1.06 -17.04
CA SER A 836 -50.08 -1.82 -17.61
C SER A 836 -48.71 -1.20 -17.30
N MET A 837 -47.64 -1.97 -17.44
CA MET A 837 -46.26 -1.47 -17.33
C MET A 837 -45.99 -0.30 -18.29
N GLU A 838 -46.47 -0.38 -19.53
CA GLU A 838 -46.30 0.67 -20.54
C GLU A 838 -47.02 1.95 -20.14
N GLU A 839 -48.26 1.86 -19.64
CA GLU A 839 -49.00 3.03 -19.16
C GLU A 839 -48.36 3.64 -17.91
N LEU A 840 -47.83 2.81 -17.00
CA LEU A 840 -47.06 3.32 -15.84
C LEU A 840 -45.79 4.04 -16.30
N PHE A 841 -45.07 3.49 -17.28
CA PHE A 841 -43.88 4.09 -17.86
C PHE A 841 -44.20 5.44 -18.51
N ASP A 842 -45.26 5.50 -19.31
CA ASP A 842 -45.67 6.71 -20.02
C ASP A 842 -46.20 7.77 -19.04
N ARG A 843 -46.93 7.38 -17.99
CA ARG A 843 -47.38 8.28 -16.90
C ARG A 843 -46.22 8.86 -16.08
N ALA A 844 -45.11 8.12 -15.95
CA ALA A 844 -43.93 8.62 -15.24
C ALA A 844 -43.23 9.74 -16.02
N ASP A 845 -43.42 9.78 -17.34
CA ASP A 845 -42.92 10.82 -18.25
C ASP A 845 -41.37 10.95 -18.13
N PRO A 846 -40.61 9.92 -18.56
CA PRO A 846 -39.14 9.89 -18.47
C PRO A 846 -38.47 10.83 -19.48
N ASP A 847 -37.31 11.39 -19.12
CA ASP A 847 -36.56 12.36 -19.95
C ASP A 847 -35.79 11.70 -21.12
N ILE A 848 -36.45 10.83 -21.89
CA ILE A 848 -35.89 10.10 -23.05
C ILE A 848 -36.75 10.30 -24.29
N SER A 849 -36.22 10.03 -25.49
CA SER A 849 -37.00 10.16 -26.72
C SER A 849 -38.10 9.09 -26.80
N GLU A 850 -39.15 9.31 -27.59
CA GLU A 850 -40.21 8.31 -27.80
C GLU A 850 -39.65 6.99 -28.39
N GLU A 851 -38.67 7.08 -29.28
CA GLU A 851 -38.00 5.90 -29.86
C GLU A 851 -37.23 5.12 -28.80
N GLU A 852 -36.51 5.82 -27.91
CA GLU A 852 -35.80 5.19 -26.80
C GLU A 852 -36.78 4.58 -25.79
N ALA A 853 -37.86 5.29 -25.45
CA ALA A 853 -38.92 4.80 -24.57
C ALA A 853 -39.55 3.51 -25.12
N CYS A 854 -39.81 3.43 -26.42
CA CYS A 854 -40.31 2.22 -27.07
C CYS A 854 -39.33 1.04 -26.91
N ALA A 855 -38.05 1.26 -27.21
CA ALA A 855 -37.02 0.23 -27.07
C ALA A 855 -36.85 -0.26 -25.63
N VAL A 856 -36.89 0.66 -24.65
CA VAL A 856 -36.79 0.33 -23.22
C VAL A 856 -37.99 -0.48 -22.75
N LYS A 857 -39.22 -0.12 -23.14
CA LYS A 857 -40.44 -0.87 -22.80
C LYS A 857 -40.39 -2.30 -23.37
N GLU A 858 -39.99 -2.46 -24.63
CA GLU A 858 -39.80 -3.78 -25.25
C GLU A 858 -38.73 -4.62 -24.53
N LEU A 859 -37.63 -3.99 -24.13
CA LEU A 859 -36.55 -4.62 -23.37
C LEU A 859 -37.02 -5.12 -22.01
N ILE A 860 -37.71 -4.27 -21.23
CA ILE A 860 -38.28 -4.64 -19.93
C ILE A 860 -39.26 -5.81 -20.09
N ARG A 861 -40.13 -5.79 -21.12
CA ARG A 861 -41.06 -6.90 -21.41
C ARG A 861 -40.35 -8.21 -21.74
N ARG A 862 -39.22 -8.16 -22.44
CA ARG A 862 -38.41 -9.33 -22.75
C ARG A 862 -37.74 -9.91 -21.50
N ILE A 863 -37.35 -9.06 -20.56
CA ILE A 863 -36.73 -9.45 -19.29
C ILE A 863 -37.76 -10.02 -18.30
N LEU A 864 -38.89 -9.31 -18.09
CA LEU A 864 -39.92 -9.65 -17.11
C LEU A 864 -40.90 -10.72 -17.61
N ARG A 865 -40.37 -11.83 -18.14
CA ARG A 865 -41.16 -13.00 -18.54
C ARG A 865 -41.45 -13.89 -17.34
N TYR A 866 -42.70 -14.34 -17.24
CA TYR A 866 -43.13 -15.29 -16.19
C TYR A 866 -42.39 -16.63 -16.26
N ASN A 867 -42.03 -17.11 -17.45
CA ASN A 867 -41.21 -18.31 -17.59
C ASN A 867 -39.71 -17.96 -17.44
N PRO A 868 -39.02 -18.43 -16.38
CA PRO A 868 -37.60 -18.16 -16.15
C PRO A 868 -36.69 -18.52 -17.33
N ALA A 869 -36.98 -19.65 -17.99
CA ALA A 869 -36.20 -20.13 -19.13
C ALA A 869 -36.29 -19.22 -20.38
N GLY A 870 -37.28 -18.32 -20.41
CA GLY A 870 -37.45 -17.35 -21.48
C GLY A 870 -36.75 -16.01 -21.24
N ARG A 871 -36.11 -15.81 -20.07
CA ARG A 871 -35.40 -14.58 -19.71
C ARG A 871 -33.98 -14.59 -20.32
N PRO A 872 -33.50 -13.47 -20.88
CA PRO A 872 -32.17 -13.39 -21.48
C PRO A 872 -31.07 -13.46 -20.40
N SER A 873 -29.89 -13.95 -20.77
CA SER A 873 -28.68 -13.88 -19.95
C SER A 873 -28.07 -12.47 -19.96
N PRO A 874 -27.23 -12.10 -18.97
CA PRO A 874 -26.53 -10.81 -18.97
C PRO A 874 -25.72 -10.57 -20.25
N ALA A 875 -25.06 -11.61 -20.76
CA ALA A 875 -24.26 -11.55 -21.98
C ALA A 875 -25.10 -11.33 -23.25
N GLU A 876 -26.36 -11.77 -23.27
CA GLU A 876 -27.31 -11.46 -24.36
C GLU A 876 -27.84 -10.03 -24.24
N LEU A 877 -28.10 -9.56 -23.01
CA LEU A 877 -28.52 -8.19 -22.74
C LEU A 877 -27.43 -7.17 -23.10
N LEU A 878 -26.16 -7.44 -22.82
CA LEU A 878 -25.05 -6.55 -23.20
C LEU A 878 -24.91 -6.38 -24.72
N ARG A 879 -25.34 -7.40 -25.48
CA ARG A 879 -25.37 -7.40 -26.96
C ARG A 879 -26.65 -6.77 -27.54
N ASP A 880 -27.60 -6.40 -26.69
CA ASP A 880 -28.83 -5.75 -27.13
C ASP A 880 -28.54 -4.41 -27.85
N PRO A 881 -29.29 -4.04 -28.90
CA PRO A 881 -29.09 -2.77 -29.60
C PRO A 881 -29.13 -1.52 -28.70
N TRP A 882 -29.88 -1.56 -27.60
CA TRP A 882 -29.91 -0.43 -26.65
C TRP A 882 -28.61 -0.37 -25.83
N PHE A 883 -28.16 -1.48 -25.24
CA PHE A 883 -26.94 -1.51 -24.42
C PHE A 883 -25.63 -1.39 -25.21
N SER A 884 -25.58 -1.98 -26.41
CA SER A 884 -24.38 -1.98 -27.26
C SER A 884 -24.01 -0.58 -27.74
N LYS A 885 -24.98 0.33 -27.87
CA LYS A 885 -24.77 1.73 -28.25
C LYS A 885 -24.38 2.63 -27.09
N ILE A 886 -24.54 2.22 -25.84
CA ILE A 886 -24.19 3.07 -24.69
C ILE A 886 -22.67 3.12 -24.56
N ASP A 887 -22.08 4.30 -24.70
CA ASP A 887 -20.71 4.53 -24.25
C ASP A 887 -20.71 4.54 -22.71
N VAL A 888 -19.91 3.66 -22.09
CA VAL A 888 -19.94 3.46 -20.62
C VAL A 888 -19.44 4.69 -19.86
N GLU A 889 -18.49 5.44 -20.42
CA GLU A 889 -17.85 6.57 -19.74
C GLU A 889 -18.71 7.84 -19.78
N THR A 890 -19.40 8.05 -20.91
CA THR A 890 -20.23 9.23 -21.14
C THR A 890 -21.71 8.98 -20.89
N GLY A 891 -22.15 7.71 -20.97
CA GLY A 891 -23.55 7.33 -20.92
C GLY A 891 -24.36 7.81 -22.13
N LEU A 892 -23.69 8.24 -23.21
CA LEU A 892 -24.32 8.68 -24.45
C LEU A 892 -24.56 7.48 -25.39
N LEU A 893 -25.58 7.59 -26.24
CA LEU A 893 -25.80 6.63 -27.32
C LEU A 893 -24.90 6.99 -28.51
N LEU A 894 -24.13 6.00 -28.97
CA LEU A 894 -23.25 6.05 -30.14
C LEU A 894 -24.00 6.03 -31.47
#